data_AF-A0A8S1X7H0-F1
#
_entry.id   AF-A0A8S1X7H0-F1
#
_cell.length_a   1.000
_cell.length_b   1.000
_cell.length_c   1.000
_cell.angle_alpha   90.00
_cell.angle_beta   90.00
_cell.angle_gamma   90.00
#
_symmetry.space_group_name_H-M   'P 1'
#
loop_
_entity.id
_entity.type
_entity.pdbx_description
1 polymer ?
#
loop_
_entity_poly.entity_id
_entity_poly.type
_entity_poly.pdbx_seq_one_letter_code
_entity_poly.pdbx_strand_id
1 'polypeptide(L)'
;MEKKNEDEVVQMNGQIRAESKVDSSSPNKKSGSGDAQYASRTITHRKSMNYGSRSSKSSSEIHFGMKKRIEHFLESFNYMIFMTVITIYALFGDDIRVLSTNKDGDAAFWVITAICMGFFLVEIVLASVCKEGYILGFFFWLDLLSTISMLLDIGWVNEAMFGSGGGAALSAVSLARAGRASRVGTRAGRIVRVVRLVRLSKLYKHAKQSLEKEAEKLLAEEMKDENLMDQNNQEQEQPVNQQQNNDNISSQKSVDSSERHVRDQDEQPHLQKTPQQRTSIVLQNRQSSQFNSENEQRFQRRQTRKIVLSGQIQSLTTIQKRKSIIQTPGKTLQRVSDEGEVKETNIGKELTELTNKRVITIVMLILFSVPILNLSTYGDPNVSFTTGLQAIQYWSKDTEIYTYLIKDFIVYHESLRTQLVFFEINSTIFYPYEDQYQYQDYRTASLQYYTSTDSSDQNAVCICTTIADDELNAILSIVRTIFVSIVLSVAAVLFSKDVQDLILTPIEKMLETVKKISENPLVAAQEEENKAFIQMVENGEMKALEDQEDERLETVILQKLIVKIGTLLALGFGEAGSQIIAQNMGANASINPMLPGKKVMAIFGFCDIRNFTDATEVLQQDVMVFVNEIAEIVHGVVDQFSGSANKNIGDAFLLVWKYAETDYYQDEDGNLRLKPYEHVSQIADMAILSFVTIITNVTLSQKLQKYKQHEGLNNRIPNYSVKMGFGLHIGWAIEGAIGSEYKIDASYLSPNVNMASRLEAATKQFGSMILISGQLRDVATKITQKNLRHIDRVTVKGSIEPMDIYTVDLNVDSLLRKDHRKKTIVDFHRKEKIKQAYFSESEQQKQKKKQKVLKRMKRDKLKQAVLKSHVLISETWTKDPNIKISRALFRKEFYQKWNEGFHCYLSGDWDKAKSIFEETLNFLPNYKDGPSNTLLRVIKEEPYLRNNWKGYRELTEK
;
A
#
# COMPACT_ATOMS: atom_id res chain seq x y z
N MET A 1 56.36 5.24 23.18
CA MET A 1 57.18 6.46 23.34
C MET A 1 56.29 7.61 22.86
N GLU A 2 56.03 8.70 23.59
CA GLU A 2 56.55 9.18 24.88
C GLU A 2 55.53 10.10 25.61
N LYS A 3 55.54 10.05 26.96
CA LYS A 3 55.54 11.14 27.97
C LYS A 3 54.49 12.29 27.92
N LYS A 4 53.69 12.50 29.00
CA LYS A 4 53.91 13.36 30.22
C LYS A 4 53.69 14.87 29.96
N ASN A 5 53.30 15.78 30.88
CA ASN A 5 52.93 15.81 32.33
C ASN A 5 52.13 17.14 32.57
N GLU A 6 51.07 17.21 33.39
CA GLU A 6 50.96 17.69 34.81
C GLU A 6 50.77 19.23 35.04
N ASP A 7 50.19 19.57 36.21
CA ASP A 7 50.16 20.85 36.98
C ASP A 7 49.27 22.04 36.50
N GLU A 8 48.65 22.90 37.34
CA GLU A 8 48.40 22.91 38.81
C GLU A 8 47.18 23.83 39.18
N VAL A 9 46.84 23.99 40.48
CA VAL A 9 45.64 24.70 41.03
C VAL A 9 46.00 25.81 42.05
N VAL A 10 45.30 26.97 42.03
CA VAL A 10 45.12 27.95 43.16
C VAL A 10 44.13 29.09 42.72
N GLN A 11 43.26 29.74 43.50
CA GLN A 11 42.91 29.65 44.95
C GLN A 11 41.41 29.98 45.29
N MET A 12 41.06 31.22 45.71
CA MET A 12 39.79 31.67 46.38
C MET A 12 39.52 33.20 46.09
N ASN A 13 38.41 33.90 46.43
CA ASN A 13 37.59 33.88 47.67
C ASN A 13 36.26 34.71 47.65
N GLY A 14 35.35 34.49 48.63
CA GLY A 14 34.20 35.37 49.06
C GLY A 14 32.76 34.86 48.74
N GLN A 15 31.83 34.45 49.64
CA GLN A 15 31.21 34.98 50.91
C GLN A 15 30.16 36.12 50.69
N ILE A 16 28.99 36.27 51.38
CA ILE A 16 28.39 35.65 52.61
C ILE A 16 26.84 35.95 52.78
N ARG A 17 26.06 35.08 53.50
CA ARG A 17 24.78 35.29 54.30
C ARG A 17 23.48 35.92 53.68
N ALA A 18 22.25 35.82 54.25
CA ALA A 18 21.65 35.03 55.37
C ALA A 18 20.08 34.98 55.37
N GLU A 19 19.52 33.91 55.95
CA GLU A 19 18.36 33.72 56.89
C GLU A 19 16.95 34.38 56.78
N SER A 20 15.95 33.56 57.20
CA SER A 20 14.71 33.86 57.96
C SER A 20 13.38 34.20 57.23
N LYS A 21 12.14 33.93 57.72
CA LYS A 21 11.51 32.92 58.65
C LYS A 21 9.96 33.17 58.72
N VAL A 22 9.15 32.23 59.26
CA VAL A 22 7.81 32.42 59.94
C VAL A 22 6.46 32.39 59.13
N ASP A 23 5.57 31.45 59.52
CA ASP A 23 4.06 31.41 59.62
C ASP A 23 3.10 31.68 58.42
N SER A 24 1.82 31.23 58.39
CA SER A 24 1.02 30.27 59.19
C SER A 24 -0.33 29.88 58.50
N SER A 25 -1.06 28.93 59.11
CA SER A 25 -2.53 28.73 59.08
C SER A 25 -3.22 27.84 58.01
N SER A 26 -4.15 27.02 58.52
CA SER A 26 -5.15 26.17 57.82
C SER A 26 -6.57 26.76 58.12
N PRO A 27 -7.74 26.11 57.92
CA PRO A 27 -8.10 24.84 57.21
C PRO A 27 -9.42 24.91 56.37
N ASN A 28 -9.91 23.73 55.94
CA ASN A 28 -11.30 23.20 56.09
C ASN A 28 -12.29 23.00 54.90
N LYS A 29 -12.78 21.74 54.83
CA LYS A 29 -14.17 21.23 54.63
C LYS A 29 -14.86 21.17 53.25
N LYS A 30 -15.27 19.91 52.92
CA LYS A 30 -16.58 19.44 52.34
C LYS A 30 -16.96 19.99 50.94
N SER A 31 -17.85 19.45 50.09
CA SER A 31 -18.52 18.15 49.82
C SER A 31 -19.31 18.34 48.49
N GLY A 32 -19.75 17.37 47.69
CA GLY A 32 -19.80 15.89 47.73
C GLY A 32 -21.01 15.41 46.88
N SER A 33 -21.02 14.16 46.37
CA SER A 33 -21.93 13.64 45.29
C SER A 33 -21.75 14.32 43.91
N GLY A 34 -22.09 13.73 42.76
CA GLY A 34 -22.59 12.39 42.43
C GLY A 34 -22.90 12.29 40.92
N ASP A 35 -22.73 11.09 40.35
CA ASP A 35 -23.30 10.55 39.09
C ASP A 35 -23.16 11.26 37.71
N ALA A 36 -22.52 10.48 36.81
CA ALA A 36 -23.03 10.04 35.50
C ALA A 36 -23.11 10.97 34.25
N GLN A 37 -22.40 10.47 33.22
CA GLN A 37 -22.78 10.35 31.80
C GLN A 37 -22.59 11.50 30.79
N TYR A 38 -21.99 11.09 29.65
CA TYR A 38 -22.07 11.59 28.26
C TYR A 38 -22.20 13.12 27.99
N ALA A 39 -21.16 13.72 27.40
CA ALA A 39 -21.20 14.16 25.99
C ALA A 39 -19.93 14.92 25.51
N SER A 40 -19.60 14.66 24.25
CA SER A 40 -18.86 15.46 23.26
C SER A 40 -18.41 16.89 23.61
N ARG A 41 -17.10 17.17 23.42
CA ARG A 41 -16.54 18.49 23.06
C ARG A 41 -15.40 18.26 22.05
N THR A 42 -15.53 18.65 20.79
CA THR A 42 -15.33 20.02 20.27
C THR A 42 -13.95 20.57 20.61
N ILE A 43 -12.94 20.18 19.83
CA ILE A 43 -11.59 20.76 19.91
C ILE A 43 -11.62 22.10 19.16
N THR A 44 -11.61 23.20 19.90
CA THR A 44 -11.34 24.53 19.36
C THR A 44 -9.86 24.84 19.47
N HIS A 45 -9.24 25.22 18.36
CA HIS A 45 -7.87 25.74 18.35
C HIS A 45 -7.79 27.01 19.20
N ARG A 46 -6.85 27.08 20.16
CA ARG A 46 -6.41 28.36 20.74
C ARG A 46 -4.90 28.38 20.91
N LYS A 47 -4.24 29.28 20.16
CA LYS A 47 -2.84 29.66 20.38
C LYS A 47 -2.76 30.52 21.65
N SER A 48 -1.90 30.15 22.59
CA SER A 48 -1.26 31.07 23.55
C SER A 48 0.04 30.39 24.02
N MET A 49 1.21 30.84 23.57
CA MET A 49 1.95 32.03 24.04
C MET A 49 2.94 31.62 25.14
N ASN A 50 4.24 31.68 24.81
CA ASN A 50 5.33 31.27 25.69
C ASN A 50 5.39 32.13 26.95
N TYR A 51 5.45 31.49 28.11
CA TYR A 51 6.12 32.04 29.29
C TYR A 51 7.01 30.95 29.89
N GLY A 52 8.31 31.25 29.99
CA GLY A 52 9.26 30.37 30.66
C GLY A 52 8.98 30.35 32.15
N SER A 53 8.67 29.17 32.70
CA SER A 53 8.69 28.92 34.14
C SER A 53 9.44 27.62 34.40
N ARG A 54 10.36 27.63 35.38
CA ARG A 54 11.12 26.46 35.81
C ARG A 54 10.13 25.41 36.33
N SER A 55 10.07 24.24 35.71
CA SER A 55 9.20 23.17 36.20
C SER A 55 9.75 22.55 37.48
N SER A 56 9.01 22.73 38.58
CA SER A 56 8.98 21.72 39.63
C SER A 56 8.34 20.47 39.04
N LYS A 57 9.16 19.45 38.71
CA LYS A 57 8.66 18.20 38.13
C LYS A 57 7.60 17.58 39.03
N SER A 58 6.38 17.48 38.51
CA SER A 58 5.29 16.78 39.19
C SER A 58 5.65 15.31 39.34
N SER A 59 5.32 14.70 40.49
CA SER A 59 5.53 13.27 40.74
C SER A 59 4.89 12.38 39.66
N SER A 60 3.84 12.85 38.97
CA SER A 60 3.22 12.15 37.85
C SER A 60 4.14 11.96 36.64
N GLU A 61 4.96 12.95 36.27
CA GLU A 61 5.92 12.83 35.17
C GLU A 61 7.08 11.89 35.53
N ILE A 62 7.48 11.89 36.82
CA ILE A 62 8.52 10.99 37.34
C ILE A 62 8.03 9.53 37.27
N HIS A 63 6.79 9.26 37.68
CA HIS A 63 6.20 7.93 37.54
C HIS A 63 6.08 7.47 36.09
N PHE A 64 5.65 8.35 35.16
CA PHE A 64 5.56 8.01 33.73
C PHE A 64 6.93 7.72 33.11
N GLY A 65 7.95 8.55 33.41
CA GLY A 65 9.32 8.33 32.94
C GLY A 65 9.97 7.08 33.54
N MET A 66 9.67 6.75 34.80
CA MET A 66 10.15 5.54 35.46
C MET A 66 9.50 4.28 34.88
N LYS A 67 8.18 4.28 34.64
CA LYS A 67 7.44 3.20 33.98
C LYS A 67 8.09 2.82 32.65
N LYS A 68 8.30 3.81 31.77
CA LYS A 68 8.90 3.61 30.44
C LYS A 68 10.36 3.15 30.48
N ARG A 69 11.12 3.52 31.51
CA ARG A 69 12.50 3.03 31.72
C ARG A 69 12.53 1.56 32.17
N ILE A 70 11.64 1.16 33.07
CA ILE A 70 11.53 -0.23 33.52
C ILE A 70 11.01 -1.11 32.38
N GLU A 71 10.04 -0.64 31.60
CA GLU A 71 9.56 -1.30 30.39
C GLU A 71 10.71 -1.55 29.39
N HIS A 72 11.52 -0.54 29.08
CA HIS A 72 12.69 -0.68 28.22
C HIS A 72 13.76 -1.63 28.79
N PHE A 73 13.91 -1.70 30.11
CA PHE A 73 14.80 -2.67 30.77
C PHE A 73 14.29 -4.12 30.65
N LEU A 74 12.99 -4.35 30.89
CA LEU A 74 12.34 -5.66 30.72
C LEU A 74 12.37 -6.16 29.27
N GLU A 75 12.42 -5.25 28.30
CA GLU A 75 12.55 -5.54 26.87
C GLU A 75 14.01 -5.54 26.38
N SER A 76 14.98 -5.31 27.26
CA SER A 76 16.39 -5.36 26.88
C SER A 76 16.85 -6.79 26.59
N PHE A 77 17.64 -6.94 25.52
CA PHE A 77 18.18 -8.23 25.09
C PHE A 77 18.98 -8.94 26.20
N ASN A 78 19.75 -8.19 26.99
CA ASN A 78 20.55 -8.73 28.09
C ASN A 78 19.67 -9.30 29.22
N TYR A 79 18.60 -8.58 29.60
CA TYR A 79 17.64 -9.09 30.59
C TYR A 79 16.92 -10.34 30.07
N MET A 80 16.59 -10.37 28.77
CA MET A 80 15.93 -11.51 28.14
C MET A 80 16.83 -12.76 28.10
N ILE A 81 18.12 -12.63 27.78
CA ILE A 81 19.09 -13.73 27.87
C ILE A 81 19.18 -14.24 29.32
N PHE A 82 19.33 -13.33 30.29
CA PHE A 82 19.41 -13.68 31.70
C PHE A 82 18.19 -14.48 32.17
N MET A 83 16.97 -14.00 31.87
CA MET A 83 15.73 -14.72 32.20
C MET A 83 15.55 -16.02 31.40
N THR A 84 16.13 -16.12 30.20
CA THR A 84 16.18 -17.38 29.42
C THR A 84 17.05 -18.43 30.12
N VAL A 85 18.24 -18.06 30.60
CA VAL A 85 19.12 -18.96 31.36
C VAL A 85 18.43 -19.45 32.63
N ILE A 86 17.77 -18.56 33.37
CA ILE A 86 16.95 -18.92 34.55
C ILE A 86 15.80 -19.85 34.16
N THR A 87 15.16 -19.65 33.01
CA THR A 87 14.09 -20.52 32.50
C THR A 87 14.60 -21.91 32.10
N ILE A 88 15.79 -22.00 31.50
CA ILE A 88 16.45 -23.28 31.18
C ILE A 88 16.80 -24.03 32.47
N TYR A 89 17.36 -23.36 33.48
CA TYR A 89 17.55 -23.98 34.81
C TYR A 89 16.21 -24.43 35.42
N ALA A 90 15.16 -23.60 35.34
CA ALA A 90 13.84 -23.99 35.84
C ALA A 90 13.22 -25.18 35.08
N LEU A 91 13.62 -25.47 33.84
CA LEU A 91 13.13 -26.64 33.12
C LEU A 91 13.85 -27.94 33.53
N PHE A 92 15.17 -27.89 33.67
CA PHE A 92 16.01 -29.08 33.82
C PHE A 92 16.66 -29.26 35.20
N GLY A 93 16.67 -28.24 36.05
CA GLY A 93 17.50 -28.17 37.27
C GLY A 93 17.26 -29.31 38.28
N ASP A 94 16.02 -29.75 38.46
CA ASP A 94 15.70 -30.89 39.32
C ASP A 94 16.11 -32.25 38.71
N ASP A 95 15.98 -32.40 37.39
CA ASP A 95 16.42 -33.62 36.71
C ASP A 95 17.98 -33.68 36.69
N ILE A 96 18.65 -32.52 36.57
CA ILE A 96 20.11 -32.37 36.73
C ILE A 96 20.55 -32.67 38.18
N ARG A 97 19.81 -32.19 39.20
CA ARG A 97 20.07 -32.47 40.62
C ARG A 97 20.13 -33.98 40.89
N VAL A 98 19.13 -34.71 40.38
CA VAL A 98 19.04 -36.17 40.51
C VAL A 98 20.25 -36.87 39.88
N LEU A 99 20.74 -36.38 38.73
CA LEU A 99 21.85 -36.98 37.98
C LEU A 99 23.26 -36.61 38.48
N SER A 100 23.42 -35.47 39.16
CA SER A 100 24.76 -34.90 39.44
C SER A 100 25.15 -34.85 40.91
N THR A 101 24.21 -35.12 41.83
CA THR A 101 24.45 -35.00 43.27
C THR A 101 23.78 -36.11 44.07
N ASN A 102 24.37 -36.42 45.23
CA ASN A 102 23.75 -37.20 46.30
C ASN A 102 22.90 -36.30 47.21
N LYS A 103 22.26 -36.88 48.22
CA LYS A 103 21.33 -36.21 49.15
C LYS A 103 21.87 -34.90 49.73
N ASP A 104 23.14 -34.86 50.12
CA ASP A 104 23.77 -33.69 50.75
C ASP A 104 23.80 -32.45 49.83
N GLY A 105 23.78 -32.64 48.51
CA GLY A 105 23.72 -31.56 47.52
C GLY A 105 22.34 -30.94 47.34
N ASP A 106 21.27 -31.59 47.80
CA ASP A 106 19.89 -31.17 47.50
C ASP A 106 19.55 -29.79 48.07
N ALA A 107 20.08 -29.45 49.25
CA ALA A 107 19.88 -28.15 49.88
C ALA A 107 20.38 -26.97 49.02
N ALA A 108 21.52 -27.13 48.34
CA ALA A 108 22.05 -26.10 47.46
C ALA A 108 21.14 -25.86 46.23
N PHE A 109 20.66 -26.94 45.61
CA PHE A 109 19.73 -26.85 44.48
C PHE A 109 18.38 -26.24 44.89
N TRP A 110 17.85 -26.52 46.08
CA TRP A 110 16.63 -25.88 46.57
C TRP A 110 16.79 -24.36 46.79
N VAL A 111 17.96 -23.92 47.29
CA VAL A 111 18.27 -22.49 47.41
C VAL A 111 18.36 -21.82 46.04
N ILE A 112 19.03 -22.44 45.06
CA ILE A 112 19.10 -21.92 43.68
C ILE A 112 17.69 -21.84 43.06
N THR A 113 16.87 -22.87 43.22
CA THR A 113 15.47 -22.89 42.73
C THR A 113 14.61 -21.80 43.38
N ALA A 114 14.78 -21.53 44.67
CA ALA A 114 14.11 -20.43 45.36
C ALA A 114 14.56 -19.05 44.84
N ILE A 115 15.85 -18.86 44.55
CA ILE A 115 16.39 -17.64 43.93
C ILE A 115 15.79 -17.43 42.52
N CYS A 116 15.76 -18.48 41.69
CA CYS A 116 15.14 -18.43 40.37
C CYS A 116 13.65 -18.08 40.42
N MET A 117 12.91 -18.65 41.38
CA MET A 117 11.51 -18.31 41.62
C MET A 117 11.35 -16.82 42.02
N GLY A 118 12.26 -16.29 42.84
CA GLY A 118 12.32 -14.88 43.21
C GLY A 118 12.45 -13.96 42.00
N PHE A 119 13.35 -14.27 41.06
CA PHE A 119 13.48 -13.50 39.81
C PHE A 119 12.19 -13.51 38.96
N PHE A 120 11.48 -14.63 38.89
CA PHE A 120 10.18 -14.67 38.18
C PHE A 120 9.07 -13.91 38.89
N LEU A 121 9.05 -13.89 40.22
CA LEU A 121 8.10 -13.05 40.98
C LEU A 121 8.39 -11.55 40.73
N VAL A 122 9.66 -11.16 40.68
CA VAL A 122 10.06 -9.79 40.30
C VAL A 122 9.66 -9.46 38.86
N GLU A 123 9.86 -10.36 37.89
CA GLU A 123 9.40 -10.18 36.51
C GLU A 123 7.89 -9.92 36.46
N ILE A 124 7.09 -10.76 37.12
CA ILE A 124 5.62 -10.63 37.16
C ILE A 124 5.21 -9.29 37.79
N VAL A 125 5.80 -8.90 38.92
CA VAL A 125 5.47 -7.63 39.60
C VAL A 125 5.83 -6.42 38.72
N LEU A 126 7.04 -6.40 38.14
CA LEU A 126 7.47 -5.30 37.26
C LEU A 126 6.61 -5.23 35.99
N ALA A 127 6.28 -6.36 35.37
CA ALA A 127 5.40 -6.43 34.21
C ALA A 127 3.96 -5.98 34.55
N SER A 128 3.42 -6.35 35.71
CA SER A 128 2.11 -5.91 36.20
C SER A 128 2.01 -4.40 36.42
N VAL A 129 3.08 -3.74 36.86
CA VAL A 129 3.12 -2.28 37.05
C VAL A 129 3.39 -1.54 35.73
N CYS A 130 4.21 -2.11 34.85
CA CYS A 130 4.72 -1.39 33.68
C CYS A 130 3.96 -1.65 32.37
N LYS A 131 3.47 -2.88 32.13
CA LYS A 131 2.79 -3.22 30.86
C LYS A 131 1.29 -3.08 30.99
N GLU A 132 0.72 -2.18 30.20
CA GLU A 132 -0.73 -1.94 30.17
C GLU A 132 -1.47 -3.18 29.63
N GLY A 133 -2.48 -3.65 30.35
CA GLY A 133 -3.21 -4.88 30.02
C GLY A 133 -2.51 -6.19 30.41
N TYR A 134 -1.38 -6.18 31.13
CA TYR A 134 -0.75 -7.43 31.58
C TYR A 134 -1.50 -8.08 32.75
N ILE A 135 -1.91 -7.31 33.77
CA ILE A 135 -2.69 -7.82 34.92
C ILE A 135 -3.97 -8.50 34.43
N LEU A 136 -4.23 -9.72 34.90
CA LEU A 136 -5.33 -10.61 34.46
C LEU A 136 -5.34 -11.01 32.98
N GLY A 137 -4.35 -10.56 32.19
CA GLY A 137 -4.15 -10.98 30.81
C GLY A 137 -3.62 -12.42 30.69
N PHE A 138 -3.70 -12.99 29.49
CA PHE A 138 -3.28 -14.36 29.18
C PHE A 138 -1.84 -14.67 29.65
N PHE A 139 -0.89 -13.77 29.38
CA PHE A 139 0.52 -13.97 29.74
C PHE A 139 0.76 -13.91 31.26
N PHE A 140 0.00 -13.11 32.02
CA PHE A 140 0.09 -13.07 33.48
C PHE A 140 -0.28 -14.42 34.10
N TRP A 141 -1.37 -15.05 33.64
CA TRP A 141 -1.79 -16.36 34.14
C TRP A 141 -0.79 -17.47 33.80
N LEU A 142 -0.20 -17.45 32.61
CA LEU A 142 0.85 -18.38 32.21
C LEU A 142 2.14 -18.21 33.02
N ASP A 143 2.57 -16.96 33.25
CA ASP A 143 3.73 -16.65 34.06
C ASP A 143 3.48 -17.05 35.53
N LEU A 144 2.30 -16.75 36.08
CA LEU A 144 1.91 -17.13 37.43
C LEU A 144 1.89 -18.65 37.62
N LEU A 145 1.26 -19.40 36.70
CA LEU A 145 1.21 -20.87 36.75
C LEU A 145 2.61 -21.49 36.61
N SER A 146 3.46 -20.93 35.74
CA SER A 146 4.86 -21.32 35.59
C SER A 146 5.65 -21.14 36.89
N THR A 147 5.50 -19.98 37.55
CA THR A 147 6.19 -19.70 38.82
C THR A 147 5.66 -20.54 39.97
N ILE A 148 4.34 -20.69 40.12
CA ILE A 148 3.72 -21.54 41.15
C ILE A 148 4.20 -22.99 41.05
N SER A 149 4.36 -23.51 39.83
CA SER A 149 4.83 -24.89 39.63
C SER A 149 6.24 -25.14 40.22
N MET A 150 7.07 -24.11 40.42
CA MET A 150 8.41 -24.26 41.01
C MET A 150 8.36 -24.57 42.51
N LEU A 151 7.25 -24.27 43.20
CA LEU A 151 7.08 -24.59 44.62
C LEU A 151 7.14 -26.10 44.88
N LEU A 152 6.72 -26.92 43.90
CA LEU A 152 6.79 -28.38 43.98
C LEU A 152 8.20 -28.94 43.77
N ASP A 153 9.12 -28.16 43.21
CA ASP A 153 10.52 -28.53 42.99
C ASP A 153 11.41 -28.19 44.22
N ILE A 154 10.83 -27.59 45.27
CA ILE A 154 11.52 -27.15 46.49
C ILE A 154 11.26 -28.18 47.61
N GLY A 155 12.31 -28.90 48.05
CA GLY A 155 12.17 -30.05 48.95
C GLY A 155 11.44 -29.77 50.26
N TRP A 156 11.88 -28.75 51.01
CA TRP A 156 11.24 -28.33 52.27
C TRP A 156 9.77 -27.89 52.12
N VAL A 157 9.38 -27.38 50.94
CA VAL A 157 7.96 -27.06 50.64
C VAL A 157 7.18 -28.34 50.30
N ASN A 158 7.78 -29.24 49.52
CA ASN A 158 7.20 -30.54 49.18
C ASN A 158 7.03 -31.43 50.44
N GLU A 159 8.00 -31.41 51.36
CA GLU A 159 7.92 -32.08 52.67
C GLU A 159 6.87 -31.44 53.59
N ALA A 160 6.71 -30.10 53.57
CA ALA A 160 5.64 -29.44 54.32
C ALA A 160 4.23 -29.68 53.75
N MET A 161 4.09 -29.92 52.43
CA MET A 161 2.80 -30.17 51.78
C MET A 161 2.40 -31.65 51.73
N PHE A 162 3.36 -32.57 51.61
CA PHE A 162 3.10 -34.01 51.39
C PHE A 162 3.78 -34.93 52.41
N GLY A 163 4.66 -34.40 53.27
CA GLY A 163 5.23 -35.12 54.40
C GLY A 163 4.26 -35.15 55.59
N SER A 164 4.24 -36.27 56.30
CA SER A 164 3.59 -36.33 57.62
C SER A 164 4.33 -35.39 58.57
N GLY A 165 3.59 -34.51 59.27
CA GLY A 165 4.15 -33.61 60.27
C GLY A 165 5.02 -34.36 61.29
N GLY A 166 6.16 -33.76 61.66
CA GLY A 166 7.24 -34.46 62.36
C GLY A 166 6.96 -34.78 63.83
N GLY A 167 7.74 -35.73 64.35
CA GLY A 167 7.82 -36.07 65.77
C GLY A 167 7.42 -37.52 66.09
N ALA A 168 8.36 -38.27 66.67
CA ALA A 168 8.24 -39.63 67.24
C ALA A 168 7.97 -40.81 66.27
N ALA A 169 8.87 -41.81 66.34
CA ALA A 169 8.71 -43.22 65.96
C ALA A 169 7.74 -43.54 64.80
N LEU A 170 8.10 -43.15 63.57
CA LEU A 170 7.36 -43.51 62.36
C LEU A 170 7.54 -44.99 62.01
N SER A 171 6.47 -45.78 62.03
CA SER A 171 6.50 -47.15 61.51
C SER A 171 6.77 -47.16 60.00
N ALA A 172 7.43 -48.19 59.48
CA ALA A 172 7.79 -48.29 58.06
C ALA A 172 6.60 -48.08 57.09
N VAL A 173 5.38 -48.42 57.51
CA VAL A 173 4.13 -48.21 56.74
C VAL A 173 3.81 -46.73 56.54
N SER A 174 4.08 -45.88 57.53
CA SER A 174 3.87 -44.42 57.43
C SER A 174 4.90 -43.77 56.50
N LEU A 175 6.17 -44.20 56.60
CA LEU A 175 7.25 -43.79 55.71
C LEU A 175 7.00 -44.24 54.26
N ALA A 176 6.48 -45.46 54.07
CA ALA A 176 6.04 -45.99 52.77
C ALA A 176 4.81 -45.28 52.17
N ARG A 177 4.00 -44.58 52.98
CA ARG A 177 2.95 -43.67 52.48
C ARG A 177 3.54 -42.33 52.05
N ALA A 178 4.43 -41.75 52.84
CA ALA A 178 5.14 -40.51 52.50
C ALA A 178 5.98 -40.64 51.21
N GLY A 179 6.74 -41.74 51.05
CA GLY A 179 7.50 -42.02 49.83
C GLY A 179 6.62 -42.16 48.58
N ARG A 180 5.44 -42.80 48.71
CA ARG A 180 4.45 -42.87 47.63
C ARG A 180 3.85 -41.50 47.29
N ALA A 181 3.48 -40.70 48.29
CA ALA A 181 2.98 -39.35 48.08
C ALA A 181 4.01 -38.45 47.39
N SER A 182 5.27 -38.49 47.84
CA SER A 182 6.39 -37.75 47.22
C SER A 182 6.61 -38.14 45.75
N ARG A 183 6.49 -39.43 45.39
CA ARG A 183 6.57 -39.89 43.99
C ARG A 183 5.40 -39.43 43.12
N VAL A 184 4.20 -39.21 43.70
CA VAL A 184 3.06 -38.65 42.97
C VAL A 184 3.23 -37.14 42.77
N GLY A 185 3.66 -36.41 43.80
CA GLY A 185 3.94 -34.97 43.74
C GLY A 185 5.00 -34.62 42.69
N THR A 186 6.12 -35.34 42.66
CA THR A 186 7.19 -35.13 41.66
C THR A 186 6.75 -35.49 40.24
N ARG A 187 5.94 -36.54 40.05
CA ARG A 187 5.35 -36.87 38.73
C ARG A 187 4.41 -35.77 38.23
N ALA A 188 3.56 -35.24 39.10
CA ALA A 188 2.66 -34.14 38.76
C ALA A 188 3.45 -32.84 38.44
N GLY A 189 4.42 -32.49 39.29
CA GLY A 189 5.31 -31.34 39.08
C GLY A 189 6.00 -31.38 37.71
N ARG A 190 6.60 -32.53 37.34
CA ARG A 190 7.26 -32.73 36.03
C ARG A 190 6.33 -32.51 34.83
N ILE A 191 5.04 -32.83 34.93
CA ILE A 191 4.07 -32.55 33.85
C ILE A 191 3.79 -31.05 33.75
N VAL A 192 3.63 -30.36 34.89
CA VAL A 192 3.36 -28.91 34.91
C VAL A 192 4.56 -28.08 34.44
N ARG A 193 5.80 -28.60 34.54
CA ARG A 193 7.01 -27.94 33.97
C ARG A 193 6.87 -27.61 32.48
N VAL A 194 6.08 -28.36 31.70
CA VAL A 194 5.83 -28.09 30.28
C VAL A 194 5.24 -26.69 30.04
N VAL A 195 4.46 -26.15 30.99
CA VAL A 195 3.91 -24.78 30.91
C VAL A 195 5.02 -23.72 30.85
N ARG A 196 6.18 -23.98 31.50
CA ARG A 196 7.34 -23.06 31.50
C ARG A 196 7.92 -22.87 30.09
N LEU A 197 7.69 -23.80 29.15
CA LEU A 197 8.13 -23.67 27.74
C LEU A 197 7.48 -22.49 27.02
N VAL A 198 6.27 -22.07 27.44
CA VAL A 198 5.61 -20.90 26.86
C VAL A 198 6.42 -19.62 27.11
N ARG A 199 7.28 -19.56 28.14
CA ARG A 199 8.21 -18.45 28.34
C ARG A 199 9.32 -18.40 27.29
N LEU A 200 9.81 -19.54 26.79
CA LEU A 200 10.79 -19.58 25.70
C LEU A 200 10.22 -19.04 24.37
N SER A 201 8.90 -19.10 24.18
CA SER A 201 8.24 -18.46 23.02
C SER A 201 8.37 -16.93 23.02
N LYS A 202 8.53 -16.30 24.19
CA LYS A 202 8.77 -14.84 24.31
C LYS A 202 10.09 -14.46 23.62
N LEU A 203 11.16 -15.26 23.83
CA LEU A 203 12.46 -15.06 23.19
C LEU A 203 12.37 -15.21 21.68
N TYR A 204 11.70 -16.27 21.18
CA TYR A 204 11.50 -16.46 19.74
C TYR A 204 10.78 -15.26 19.09
N LYS A 205 9.70 -14.77 19.71
CA LYS A 205 8.97 -13.60 19.22
C LYS A 205 9.84 -12.34 19.16
N HIS A 206 10.65 -12.10 20.19
CA HIS A 206 11.54 -10.94 20.22
C HIS A 206 12.70 -11.07 19.22
N ALA A 207 13.30 -12.27 19.09
CA ALA A 207 14.38 -12.53 18.12
C ALA A 207 13.90 -12.35 16.68
N LYS A 208 12.67 -12.79 16.36
CA LYS A 208 12.01 -12.49 15.08
C LYS A 208 11.82 -10.98 14.89
N GLN A 209 11.29 -10.27 15.88
CA GLN A 209 11.10 -8.82 15.81
C GLN A 209 12.40 -8.01 15.74
N SER A 210 13.52 -8.50 16.29
CA SER A 210 14.82 -7.85 16.12
C SER A 210 15.38 -8.07 14.71
N LEU A 211 15.26 -9.28 14.16
CA LEU A 211 15.62 -9.59 12.76
C LEU A 211 14.79 -8.77 11.77
N GLU A 212 13.48 -8.63 12.01
CA GLU A 212 12.59 -7.78 11.21
C GLU A 212 13.03 -6.31 11.25
N LYS A 213 13.31 -5.75 12.43
CA LYS A 213 13.84 -4.38 12.58
C LYS A 213 15.24 -4.17 12.00
N GLU A 214 16.06 -5.22 11.95
CA GLU A 214 17.39 -5.18 11.34
C GLU A 214 17.29 -5.22 9.81
N ALA A 215 16.40 -6.04 9.26
CA ALA A 215 16.05 -6.02 7.84
C ALA A 215 15.40 -4.69 7.41
N GLU A 216 14.49 -4.12 8.20
CA GLU A 216 13.92 -2.78 7.98
C GLU A 216 15.00 -1.68 7.98
N LYS A 217 16.00 -1.78 8.86
CA LYS A 217 17.14 -0.85 8.87
C LYS A 217 18.02 -1.00 7.65
N LEU A 218 18.36 -2.23 7.26
CA LEU A 218 19.16 -2.50 6.06
C LEU A 218 18.44 -1.99 4.81
N LEU A 219 17.13 -2.23 4.67
CA LEU A 219 16.31 -1.65 3.60
C LEU A 219 16.28 -0.11 3.66
N ALA A 220 16.17 0.48 4.85
CA ALA A 220 16.21 1.94 5.02
C ALA A 220 17.61 2.55 4.81
N GLU A 221 18.68 1.76 4.90
CA GLU A 221 20.05 2.13 4.56
C GLU A 221 20.29 1.97 3.06
N GLU A 222 19.86 0.88 2.42
CA GLU A 222 19.84 0.73 0.95
C GLU A 222 19.04 1.86 0.29
N MET A 223 17.86 2.20 0.80
CA MET A 223 17.08 3.34 0.31
C MET A 223 17.78 4.69 0.53
N LYS A 224 18.58 4.85 1.59
CA LYS A 224 19.39 6.07 1.78
C LYS A 224 20.57 6.10 0.83
N ASP A 225 21.21 4.97 0.59
CA ASP A 225 22.33 4.85 -0.34
C ASP A 225 21.86 5.07 -1.79
N GLU A 226 20.68 4.58 -2.20
CA GLU A 226 20.06 4.96 -3.48
C GLU A 226 19.80 6.48 -3.55
N ASN A 227 19.23 7.10 -2.51
CA ASN A 227 19.03 8.55 -2.47
C ASN A 227 20.36 9.35 -2.44
N LEU A 228 21.42 8.80 -1.84
CA LEU A 228 22.77 9.37 -1.84
C LEU A 228 23.47 9.18 -3.20
N MET A 229 23.22 8.09 -3.91
CA MET A 229 23.67 7.91 -5.30
C MET A 229 22.93 8.88 -6.23
N ASP A 230 21.65 9.12 -6.02
CA ASP A 230 20.89 10.16 -6.75
C ASP A 230 21.37 11.59 -6.42
N GLN A 231 21.75 11.87 -5.17
CA GLN A 231 22.37 13.16 -4.80
C GLN A 231 23.79 13.30 -5.38
N ASN A 232 24.62 12.27 -5.30
CA ASN A 232 25.98 12.28 -5.90
C ASN A 232 25.94 12.38 -7.44
N ASN A 233 24.93 11.78 -8.09
CA ASN A 233 24.68 11.98 -9.52
C ASN A 233 24.24 13.42 -9.85
N GLN A 234 23.54 14.11 -8.94
CA GLN A 234 23.22 15.54 -9.10
C GLN A 234 24.42 16.46 -8.84
N GLU A 235 25.34 16.07 -7.94
CA GLU A 235 26.59 16.82 -7.71
C GLU A 235 27.64 16.63 -8.81
N GLN A 236 27.59 15.54 -9.58
CA GLN A 236 28.50 15.29 -10.71
C GLN A 236 28.11 15.97 -12.04
N GLU A 237 26.91 16.55 -12.18
CA GLU A 237 26.49 17.33 -13.36
C GLU A 237 26.75 18.87 -13.22
N GLN A 238 27.89 19.28 -12.62
CA GLN A 238 28.35 20.69 -12.68
C GLN A 238 29.85 20.85 -13.04
N PRO A 239 30.16 21.42 -14.22
CA PRO A 239 31.45 22.03 -14.49
C PRO A 239 31.39 23.58 -14.51
N VAL A 240 32.25 24.20 -13.69
CA VAL A 240 32.83 25.55 -13.89
C VAL A 240 31.87 26.76 -13.88
N ASN A 241 31.69 27.37 -12.70
CA ASN A 241 31.89 28.83 -12.52
C ASN A 241 31.73 29.28 -11.04
N GLN A 242 32.79 29.16 -10.23
CA GLN A 242 32.94 29.93 -8.98
C GLN A 242 34.39 30.37 -8.77
N GLN A 243 34.81 31.39 -9.51
CA GLN A 243 36.08 32.08 -9.23
C GLN A 243 36.01 33.58 -9.56
N GLN A 244 34.89 34.22 -9.21
CA GLN A 244 34.71 35.68 -9.16
C GLN A 244 33.57 36.02 -8.20
N ASN A 245 33.95 36.52 -7.01
CA ASN A 245 33.17 37.27 -5.99
C ASN A 245 33.61 36.87 -4.57
N ASN A 246 34.87 37.14 -4.26
CA ASN A 246 35.35 37.31 -2.89
C ASN A 246 36.19 38.59 -2.78
N ASP A 247 35.66 39.66 -3.37
CA ASP A 247 36.15 41.04 -3.24
C ASP A 247 34.92 41.97 -3.20
N ASN A 248 34.38 42.17 -2.00
CA ASN A 248 34.12 43.51 -1.48
C ASN A 248 33.66 43.46 -0.01
N ILE A 249 34.62 43.80 0.84
CA ILE A 249 34.50 43.91 2.29
C ILE A 249 33.88 45.27 2.66
N SER A 250 32.96 45.26 3.63
CA SER A 250 32.53 46.36 4.50
C SER A 250 32.32 47.78 3.91
N SER A 251 31.07 48.12 3.63
CA SER A 251 30.50 49.48 3.68
C SER A 251 28.97 49.36 3.60
N GLN A 252 28.12 50.03 4.38
CA GLN A 252 28.28 51.01 5.46
C GLN A 252 27.24 50.74 6.58
N LYS A 253 27.52 51.22 7.79
CA LYS A 253 26.50 51.46 8.83
C LYS A 253 25.87 52.85 8.66
N SER A 254 24.74 53.03 9.34
CA SER A 254 24.22 54.28 9.93
C SER A 254 23.21 55.12 9.15
N VAL A 255 22.50 55.94 9.94
CA VAL A 255 21.44 56.92 9.62
C VAL A 255 20.05 56.32 9.31
N ASP A 256 18.93 56.84 9.81
CA ASP A 256 18.53 57.42 11.12
C ASP A 256 16.97 57.50 11.13
N SER A 257 16.35 57.83 12.26
CA SER A 257 15.02 58.48 12.47
C SER A 257 14.05 58.68 11.27
N SER A 258 12.73 58.55 11.40
CA SER A 258 11.92 59.22 12.44
C SER A 258 10.49 58.65 12.59
N GLU A 259 10.00 58.72 13.83
CA GLU A 259 8.61 59.00 14.29
C GLU A 259 7.52 59.32 13.22
N ARG A 260 6.22 58.95 13.39
CA ARG A 260 5.34 59.40 14.49
C ARG A 260 4.06 58.55 14.68
N HIS A 261 3.60 58.50 15.93
CA HIS A 261 2.21 58.23 16.31
C HIS A 261 1.28 59.40 15.93
N VAL A 262 0.03 59.09 15.55
CA VAL A 262 -1.16 59.88 15.94
C VAL A 262 -2.31 58.91 16.30
N ARG A 263 -3.13 59.33 17.26
CA ARG A 263 -4.29 58.69 17.91
C ARG A 263 -5.56 59.39 17.36
N ASP A 264 -6.74 58.79 17.21
CA ASP A 264 -7.81 58.66 18.21
C ASP A 264 -9.11 58.28 17.43
N GLN A 265 -9.91 57.32 17.90
CA GLN A 265 -11.25 57.44 18.55
C GLN A 265 -12.49 57.46 17.63
N ASP A 266 -13.41 56.56 17.98
CA ASP A 266 -14.88 56.60 17.99
C ASP A 266 -15.69 57.45 16.97
N GLU A 267 -16.67 56.81 16.31
CA GLU A 267 -18.11 57.11 16.53
C GLU A 267 -19.05 56.09 15.84
N GLN A 268 -20.13 55.70 16.54
CA GLN A 268 -21.41 55.23 15.95
C GLN A 268 -22.48 56.29 16.26
N PRO A 269 -23.61 56.35 15.52
CA PRO A 269 -24.82 55.75 16.13
C PRO A 269 -25.88 55.14 15.18
N HIS A 270 -26.82 54.42 15.82
CA HIS A 270 -28.00 53.70 15.34
C HIS A 270 -29.10 54.49 14.59
N LEU A 271 -30.02 53.76 13.91
CA LEU A 271 -31.46 53.60 14.26
C LEU A 271 -32.06 52.39 13.44
N GLN A 272 -32.71 51.37 14.03
CA GLN A 272 -34.17 51.21 14.36
C GLN A 272 -35.11 51.18 13.11
N LYS A 273 -36.19 50.36 12.98
CA LYS A 273 -36.93 49.48 13.95
C LYS A 273 -38.02 48.55 13.32
N THR A 274 -38.29 47.39 13.96
CA THR A 274 -39.60 46.68 14.17
C THR A 274 -40.33 45.83 13.06
N PRO A 275 -41.24 44.88 13.45
CA PRO A 275 -41.53 43.61 12.71
C PRO A 275 -43.04 43.24 12.58
N GLN A 276 -43.37 41.99 12.17
CA GLN A 276 -44.60 41.17 12.45
C GLN A 276 -44.58 39.87 11.59
N GLN A 277 -45.38 38.81 11.78
CA GLN A 277 -45.79 38.01 12.95
C GLN A 277 -46.59 36.75 12.48
N ARG A 278 -46.30 35.54 13.03
CA ARG A 278 -47.18 34.33 13.07
C ARG A 278 -47.59 33.73 11.68
N THR A 279 -48.11 32.50 11.52
CA THR A 279 -48.70 31.53 12.47
C THR A 279 -48.48 30.07 12.01
N SER A 280 -48.44 29.13 12.95
CA SER A 280 -48.48 27.67 12.74
C SER A 280 -49.90 27.13 12.52
N ILE A 281 -50.07 26.09 11.70
CA ILE A 281 -51.26 25.20 11.70
C ILE A 281 -50.81 23.73 11.60
N VAL A 282 -51.50 22.86 12.33
CA VAL A 282 -51.28 21.41 12.48
C VAL A 282 -52.67 20.72 12.54
N LEU A 283 -52.78 19.44 12.11
CA LEU A 283 -54.00 18.59 12.01
C LEU A 283 -54.90 18.93 10.78
N GLN A 284 -55.68 18.01 10.16
CA GLN A 284 -56.03 16.61 10.48
C GLN A 284 -56.48 15.77 9.25
N ASN A 285 -56.51 14.45 9.42
CA ASN A 285 -57.09 13.36 8.60
C ASN A 285 -58.24 13.66 7.60
N ARG A 286 -58.27 12.89 6.49
CA ARG A 286 -59.47 12.14 6.03
C ARG A 286 -59.10 10.91 5.17
N GLN A 287 -59.93 9.86 5.25
CA GLN A 287 -59.80 8.57 4.54
C GLN A 287 -60.83 8.45 3.39
N SER A 288 -60.69 7.41 2.55
CA SER A 288 -61.73 6.75 1.70
C SER A 288 -62.36 7.56 0.54
N SER A 289 -62.77 6.99 -0.61
CA SER A 289 -62.67 5.61 -1.15
C SER A 289 -63.24 5.55 -2.59
N GLN A 290 -62.74 4.63 -3.45
CA GLN A 290 -63.38 3.99 -4.64
C GLN A 290 -64.01 4.90 -5.76
N PHE A 291 -63.83 4.67 -7.06
CA PHE A 291 -64.41 3.54 -7.84
C PHE A 291 -63.87 3.53 -9.30
N ASN A 292 -63.83 2.34 -9.93
CA ASN A 292 -63.80 1.97 -11.38
C ASN A 292 -62.92 2.76 -12.39
N SER A 293 -62.07 2.16 -13.24
CA SER A 293 -62.08 0.95 -14.12
C SER A 293 -62.33 1.27 -15.60
N GLU A 294 -61.86 0.38 -16.48
CA GLU A 294 -61.97 0.43 -17.96
C GLU A 294 -61.03 1.40 -18.71
N ASN A 295 -59.83 0.90 -18.99
CA ASN A 295 -59.38 0.79 -20.37
C ASN A 295 -58.56 -0.50 -20.53
N GLU A 296 -59.30 -1.60 -20.65
CA GLU A 296 -58.77 -2.90 -21.05
C GLU A 296 -58.49 -2.90 -22.58
N GLN A 297 -57.79 -3.93 -23.07
CA GLN A 297 -57.64 -4.26 -24.49
C GLN A 297 -56.68 -3.40 -25.34
N ARG A 298 -55.38 -3.73 -25.24
CA ARG A 298 -54.61 -4.26 -26.39
C ARG A 298 -53.31 -4.92 -25.92
N PHE A 299 -52.80 -5.89 -26.70
CA PHE A 299 -51.53 -6.59 -26.51
C PHE A 299 -51.37 -7.61 -25.35
N GLN A 300 -52.36 -8.48 -25.17
CA GLN A 300 -52.14 -9.85 -24.67
C GLN A 300 -52.92 -10.86 -25.54
N ARG A 301 -52.18 -11.73 -26.27
CA ARG A 301 -52.52 -13.07 -26.82
C ARG A 301 -51.94 -13.30 -28.23
N ARG A 302 -50.90 -14.15 -28.31
CA ARG A 302 -50.80 -15.37 -29.17
C ARG A 302 -49.32 -15.78 -29.39
N GLN A 303 -48.78 -16.56 -28.45
CA GLN A 303 -47.74 -17.55 -28.77
C GLN A 303 -48.40 -18.93 -28.78
N THR A 304 -48.40 -19.62 -29.93
CA THR A 304 -48.58 -21.08 -29.98
C THR A 304 -48.25 -21.64 -31.36
N ARG A 305 -47.20 -22.47 -31.46
CA ARG A 305 -47.21 -23.77 -32.16
C ARG A 305 -45.86 -24.50 -31.95
N LYS A 306 -45.95 -25.77 -31.50
CA LYS A 306 -44.86 -26.77 -31.51
C LYS A 306 -45.07 -27.69 -32.71
N ILE A 307 -43.97 -28.11 -33.36
CA ILE A 307 -43.83 -29.33 -34.18
C ILE A 307 -42.55 -30.07 -33.71
N VAL A 308 -42.38 -31.34 -34.07
CA VAL A 308 -42.27 -32.43 -33.09
C VAL A 308 -41.59 -33.67 -33.70
N LEU A 309 -40.72 -34.35 -32.91
CA LEU A 309 -40.00 -35.60 -33.23
C LEU A 309 -38.99 -35.50 -34.41
N SER A 310 -37.99 -36.38 -34.61
CA SER A 310 -37.36 -37.54 -33.92
C SER A 310 -35.92 -37.65 -34.52
N GLY A 311 -34.94 -38.50 -34.15
CA GLY A 311 -34.75 -39.68 -33.30
C GLY A 311 -33.40 -40.35 -33.68
N GLN A 312 -32.97 -41.41 -32.96
CA GLN A 312 -31.72 -42.20 -33.15
C GLN A 312 -30.38 -41.46 -32.86
N ILE A 313 -29.26 -42.10 -32.51
CA ILE A 313 -28.83 -43.20 -31.61
C ILE A 313 -27.33 -43.48 -31.94
N GLN A 314 -26.56 -43.98 -30.97
CA GLN A 314 -25.23 -44.64 -31.07
C GLN A 314 -23.90 -43.84 -31.12
N SER A 315 -23.24 -43.85 -29.94
CA SER A 315 -21.92 -44.48 -29.70
C SER A 315 -20.63 -43.66 -29.62
N LEU A 316 -19.67 -44.24 -28.85
CA LEU A 316 -18.23 -43.98 -28.74
C LEU A 316 -17.71 -42.81 -27.88
N THR A 317 -17.72 -43.06 -26.56
CA THR A 317 -16.56 -43.06 -25.64
C THR A 317 -15.31 -42.16 -25.90
N THR A 318 -14.91 -41.47 -24.82
CA THR A 318 -13.54 -41.07 -24.41
C THR A 318 -13.03 -39.65 -24.75
N ILE A 319 -12.18 -39.14 -23.83
CA ILE A 319 -11.26 -37.98 -23.93
C ILE A 319 -11.84 -36.58 -23.56
N GLN A 320 -11.77 -36.32 -22.24
CA GLN A 320 -11.16 -35.16 -21.57
C GLN A 320 -11.28 -33.70 -22.08
N LYS A 321 -11.43 -32.81 -21.07
CA LYS A 321 -10.90 -31.44 -20.99
C LYS A 321 -11.39 -30.41 -22.03
N ARG A 322 -12.51 -29.75 -21.71
CA ARG A 322 -12.64 -28.28 -21.50
C ARG A 322 -14.13 -27.91 -21.47
N LYS A 323 -14.61 -27.32 -20.38
CA LYS A 323 -15.83 -26.49 -20.40
C LYS A 323 -15.50 -25.09 -19.90
N SER A 324 -15.16 -24.25 -20.85
CA SER A 324 -15.14 -22.80 -20.74
C SER A 324 -16.54 -22.27 -20.44
N ILE A 325 -16.56 -21.11 -19.78
CA ILE A 325 -17.77 -20.33 -19.51
C ILE A 325 -18.41 -19.88 -20.83
N ILE A 326 -19.68 -20.22 -21.04
CA ILE A 326 -20.60 -19.46 -21.89
C ILE A 326 -21.89 -19.31 -21.09
N GLN A 327 -22.12 -18.12 -20.53
CA GLN A 327 -23.42 -17.75 -19.98
C GLN A 327 -24.30 -17.21 -21.10
N THR A 328 -25.42 -17.86 -21.36
CA THR A 328 -26.55 -17.26 -22.09
C THR A 328 -27.40 -16.41 -21.13
N PRO A 329 -27.89 -15.23 -21.55
CA PRO A 329 -28.74 -14.40 -20.70
C PRO A 329 -30.15 -14.97 -20.66
N GLY A 330 -30.73 -15.07 -19.46
CA GLY A 330 -32.12 -15.48 -19.26
C GLY A 330 -32.33 -16.63 -18.29
N LYS A 331 -32.13 -16.36 -16.99
CA LYS A 331 -32.88 -17.05 -15.94
C LYS A 331 -33.49 -16.03 -15.00
N THR A 332 -34.75 -16.29 -14.69
CA THR A 332 -35.65 -15.50 -13.84
C THR A 332 -35.03 -15.18 -12.48
N LEU A 333 -35.31 -13.98 -11.96
CA LEU A 333 -35.10 -13.60 -10.56
C LEU A 333 -35.88 -14.55 -9.63
N GLN A 334 -35.24 -15.67 -9.28
CA GLN A 334 -35.66 -16.47 -8.15
C GLN A 334 -35.09 -15.78 -6.90
N ARG A 335 -35.98 -15.20 -6.08
CA ARG A 335 -35.58 -14.59 -4.80
C ARG A 335 -34.86 -15.65 -3.98
N VAL A 336 -33.56 -15.47 -3.79
CA VAL A 336 -32.81 -16.21 -2.78
C VAL A 336 -33.16 -15.59 -1.45
N SER A 337 -33.92 -16.32 -0.64
CA SER A 337 -34.03 -16.07 0.79
C SER A 337 -32.76 -16.62 1.44
N ASP A 338 -31.68 -15.84 1.41
CA ASP A 338 -30.43 -16.16 2.11
C ASP A 338 -30.66 -15.98 3.62
N GLU A 339 -31.01 -17.06 4.30
CA GLU A 339 -30.76 -17.18 5.74
C GLU A 339 -29.24 -17.30 5.96
N GLY A 340 -28.59 -16.16 6.20
CA GLY A 340 -27.53 -16.03 7.21
C GLY A 340 -26.24 -16.87 7.13
N GLU A 341 -26.03 -17.73 6.14
CA GLU A 341 -24.74 -18.43 5.98
C GLU A 341 -23.67 -17.43 5.51
N VAL A 342 -22.88 -16.94 6.45
CA VAL A 342 -21.65 -16.21 6.17
C VAL A 342 -20.71 -17.17 5.44
N LYS A 343 -20.69 -17.07 4.11
CA LYS A 343 -19.82 -17.86 3.25
C LYS A 343 -18.37 -17.60 3.64
N GLU A 344 -17.79 -18.56 4.35
CA GLU A 344 -16.41 -18.51 4.81
C GLU A 344 -15.46 -18.24 3.64
N THR A 345 -14.55 -17.28 3.86
CA THR A 345 -13.60 -16.79 2.85
C THR A 345 -12.67 -17.91 2.41
N ASN A 346 -12.20 -17.87 1.16
CA ASN A 346 -11.24 -18.86 0.66
C ASN A 346 -9.96 -18.90 1.53
N ILE A 347 -9.52 -17.73 2.01
CA ILE A 347 -8.38 -17.58 2.93
C ILE A 347 -8.71 -18.21 4.30
N GLY A 348 -9.93 -18.02 4.82
CA GLY A 348 -10.38 -18.63 6.07
C GLY A 348 -10.37 -20.16 6.00
N LYS A 349 -10.83 -20.72 4.88
CA LYS A 349 -10.80 -22.17 4.60
C LYS A 349 -9.39 -22.72 4.53
N GLU A 350 -8.53 -22.08 3.75
CA GLU A 350 -7.16 -22.54 3.56
C GLU A 350 -6.34 -22.42 4.86
N LEU A 351 -6.47 -21.30 5.59
CA LEU A 351 -5.86 -21.15 6.91
C LEU A 351 -6.40 -22.20 7.89
N THR A 352 -7.70 -22.48 7.88
CA THR A 352 -8.32 -23.50 8.76
C THR A 352 -7.84 -24.91 8.39
N GLU A 353 -7.74 -25.26 7.11
CA GLU A 353 -7.24 -26.56 6.65
C GLU A 353 -5.76 -26.75 7.00
N LEU A 354 -4.91 -25.77 6.70
CA LEU A 354 -3.48 -25.77 7.06
C LEU A 354 -3.30 -25.85 8.58
N THR A 355 -4.08 -25.07 9.33
CA THR A 355 -4.04 -25.07 10.80
C THR A 355 -4.44 -26.43 11.35
N ASN A 356 -5.59 -26.96 10.94
CA ASN A 356 -6.08 -28.27 11.39
C ASN A 356 -5.10 -29.39 11.05
N LYS A 357 -4.57 -29.42 9.82
CA LYS A 357 -3.57 -30.40 9.38
C LYS A 357 -2.33 -30.37 10.25
N ARG A 358 -1.81 -29.17 10.55
CA ARG A 358 -0.61 -28.99 11.40
C ARG A 358 -0.90 -29.32 12.87
N VAL A 359 -2.02 -28.86 13.43
CA VAL A 359 -2.44 -29.21 14.80
C VAL A 359 -2.54 -30.73 14.95
N ILE A 360 -3.19 -31.43 14.02
CA ILE A 360 -3.33 -32.89 14.04
C ILE A 360 -1.95 -33.57 13.99
N THR A 361 -1.05 -33.16 13.09
CA THR A 361 0.29 -33.78 13.03
C THR A 361 1.13 -33.53 14.28
N ILE A 362 1.06 -32.32 14.86
CA ILE A 362 1.75 -31.97 16.11
C ILE A 362 1.19 -32.79 17.28
N VAL A 363 -0.14 -32.87 17.43
CA VAL A 363 -0.80 -33.62 18.50
C VAL A 363 -0.47 -35.10 18.40
N MET A 364 -0.54 -35.70 17.21
CA MET A 364 -0.15 -37.11 17.00
C MET A 364 1.32 -37.35 17.36
N LEU A 365 2.21 -36.47 16.94
CA LEU A 365 3.65 -36.58 17.22
C LEU A 365 3.97 -36.46 18.72
N ILE A 366 3.24 -35.63 19.47
CA ILE A 366 3.33 -35.57 20.94
C ILE A 366 2.74 -36.84 21.58
N LEU A 367 1.58 -37.31 21.12
CA LEU A 367 0.90 -38.49 21.68
C LEU A 367 1.69 -39.79 21.48
N PHE A 368 2.42 -39.95 20.38
CA PHE A 368 3.28 -41.12 20.18
C PHE A 368 4.61 -41.05 20.94
N SER A 369 5.21 -39.88 21.08
CA SER A 369 6.54 -39.70 21.71
C SER A 369 6.51 -39.75 23.24
N VAL A 370 5.50 -39.15 23.88
CA VAL A 370 5.43 -39.05 25.34
C VAL A 370 5.36 -40.43 26.04
N PRO A 371 4.60 -41.43 25.57
CA PRO A 371 4.60 -42.78 26.14
C PRO A 371 5.93 -43.53 25.93
N ILE A 372 6.59 -43.35 24.78
CA ILE A 372 7.90 -43.96 24.52
C ILE A 372 8.93 -43.43 25.52
N LEU A 373 8.87 -42.15 25.86
CA LEU A 373 9.79 -41.48 26.79
C LEU A 373 9.35 -41.56 28.27
N ASN A 374 8.65 -42.62 28.67
CA ASN A 374 8.29 -42.90 30.07
C ASN A 374 9.07 -44.12 30.59
N LEU A 375 9.52 -44.05 31.86
CA LEU A 375 10.22 -45.15 32.54
C LEU A 375 9.45 -46.48 32.51
N SER A 376 8.11 -46.44 32.60
CA SER A 376 7.22 -47.61 32.57
C SER A 376 7.29 -48.42 31.27
N THR A 377 7.90 -47.89 30.22
CA THR A 377 8.10 -48.55 28.92
C THR A 377 9.39 -49.39 28.91
N TYR A 378 10.28 -49.18 29.90
CA TYR A 378 11.63 -49.77 29.97
C TYR A 378 11.93 -50.51 31.29
N GLY A 379 10.95 -50.64 32.19
CA GLY A 379 11.14 -51.27 33.50
C GLY A 379 9.91 -52.04 33.95
N ASP A 380 10.11 -53.32 34.25
CA ASP A 380 9.09 -54.18 34.84
C ASP A 380 8.93 -53.91 36.35
N PRO A 381 7.72 -54.11 36.92
CA PRO A 381 7.55 -54.04 38.36
C PRO A 381 8.26 -55.20 39.05
N ASN A 382 9.25 -54.91 39.91
CA ASN A 382 9.98 -55.94 40.66
C ASN A 382 9.08 -56.60 41.73
N VAL A 383 8.39 -57.67 41.34
CA VAL A 383 7.56 -58.53 42.20
C VAL A 383 8.43 -59.49 43.05
N SER A 384 9.70 -59.70 42.68
CA SER A 384 10.65 -60.57 43.40
C SER A 384 10.76 -60.23 44.89
N PHE A 385 10.82 -58.94 45.22
CA PHE A 385 10.89 -58.46 46.61
C PHE A 385 9.65 -58.88 47.42
N THR A 386 8.43 -58.71 46.88
CA THR A 386 7.22 -59.10 47.61
C THR A 386 7.11 -60.61 47.80
N THR A 387 7.39 -61.38 46.74
CA THR A 387 7.26 -62.84 46.77
C THR A 387 8.36 -63.48 47.64
N GLY A 388 9.59 -62.97 47.57
CA GLY A 388 10.69 -63.41 48.41
C GLY A 388 10.47 -63.10 49.89
N LEU A 389 9.95 -61.90 50.21
CA LEU A 389 9.61 -61.51 51.59
C LEU A 389 8.52 -62.43 52.18
N GLN A 390 7.50 -62.77 51.38
CA GLN A 390 6.46 -63.73 51.75
C GLN A 390 7.01 -65.15 51.94
N ALA A 391 7.91 -65.61 51.06
CA ALA A 391 8.55 -66.92 51.17
C ALA A 391 9.40 -67.05 52.45
N ILE A 392 10.20 -66.02 52.78
CA ILE A 392 11.04 -66.02 54.00
C ILE A 392 10.17 -66.00 55.27
N GLN A 393 9.05 -65.25 55.28
CA GLN A 393 8.10 -65.29 56.39
C GLN A 393 7.41 -66.65 56.55
N TYR A 394 6.99 -67.28 55.44
CA TYR A 394 6.31 -68.58 55.46
C TYR A 394 7.17 -69.69 56.09
N TRP A 395 8.48 -69.69 55.79
CA TRP A 395 9.44 -70.67 56.32
C TRP A 395 10.13 -70.26 57.64
N SER A 396 9.68 -69.18 58.29
CA SER A 396 10.29 -68.62 59.51
C SER A 396 10.41 -69.56 60.72
N LYS A 397 9.71 -70.70 60.72
CA LYS A 397 9.76 -71.71 61.79
C LYS A 397 10.86 -72.77 61.60
N ASP A 398 11.43 -72.89 60.40
CA ASP A 398 12.49 -73.85 60.08
C ASP A 398 13.83 -73.12 59.97
N THR A 399 14.73 -73.36 60.92
CA THR A 399 15.98 -72.58 61.06
C THR A 399 16.95 -72.78 59.90
N GLU A 400 17.01 -73.96 59.29
CA GLU A 400 17.92 -74.22 58.16
C GLU A 400 17.39 -73.56 56.87
N ILE A 401 16.11 -73.77 56.57
CA ILE A 401 15.46 -73.19 55.38
C ILE A 401 15.41 -71.66 55.47
N TYR A 402 15.08 -71.10 56.64
CA TYR A 402 15.04 -69.65 56.87
C TYR A 402 16.39 -68.98 56.63
N THR A 403 17.47 -69.56 57.17
CA THR A 403 18.84 -69.02 57.00
C THR A 403 19.31 -69.12 55.54
N TYR A 404 18.97 -70.21 54.85
CA TYR A 404 19.23 -70.37 53.42
C TYR A 404 18.49 -69.33 52.57
N LEU A 405 17.17 -69.16 52.78
CA LEU A 405 16.34 -68.22 52.01
C LEU A 405 16.76 -66.76 52.22
N ILE A 406 17.20 -66.36 53.42
CA ILE A 406 17.75 -65.01 53.62
C ILE A 406 19.02 -64.80 52.79
N LYS A 407 19.93 -65.78 52.79
CA LYS A 407 21.18 -65.70 52.01
C LYS A 407 20.91 -65.67 50.50
N ASP A 408 20.02 -66.53 50.01
CA ASP A 408 19.62 -66.58 48.60
C ASP A 408 18.92 -65.28 48.17
N PHE A 409 18.05 -64.73 49.02
CA PHE A 409 17.38 -63.44 48.77
C PHE A 409 18.36 -62.26 48.69
N ILE A 410 19.39 -62.21 49.55
CA ILE A 410 20.41 -61.16 49.49
C ILE A 410 21.22 -61.28 48.18
N VAL A 411 21.73 -62.47 47.87
CA VAL A 411 22.54 -62.72 46.65
C VAL A 411 21.74 -62.47 45.36
N TYR A 412 20.46 -62.87 45.32
CA TYR A 412 19.60 -62.63 44.17
C TYR A 412 19.40 -61.12 43.91
N HIS A 413 19.18 -60.32 44.97
CA HIS A 413 18.93 -58.88 44.85
C HIS A 413 20.22 -58.01 44.83
N GLU A 414 21.41 -58.62 44.91
CA GLU A 414 22.71 -57.94 44.76
C GLU A 414 22.98 -57.49 43.31
N SER A 415 22.67 -58.37 42.35
CA SER A 415 22.92 -58.14 40.91
C SER A 415 21.83 -57.32 40.20
N LEU A 416 20.74 -56.98 40.89
CA LEU A 416 19.61 -56.26 40.31
C LEU A 416 19.82 -54.74 40.33
N ARG A 417 19.24 -54.07 39.33
CA ARG A 417 19.24 -52.61 39.19
C ARG A 417 18.67 -51.86 40.40
N THR A 418 17.70 -52.47 41.08
CA THR A 418 17.20 -52.01 42.38
C THR A 418 17.87 -52.82 43.47
N GLN A 419 18.84 -52.23 44.18
CA GLN A 419 19.65 -52.95 45.16
C GLN A 419 18.97 -52.97 46.54
N LEU A 420 19.10 -54.08 47.25
CA LEU A 420 18.63 -54.22 48.63
C LEU A 420 19.54 -53.39 49.58
N VAL A 421 18.98 -52.45 50.36
CA VAL A 421 19.77 -51.59 51.27
C VAL A 421 19.49 -51.87 52.75
N PHE A 422 18.24 -52.17 53.09
CA PHE A 422 17.86 -52.50 54.46
C PHE A 422 16.79 -53.59 54.47
N PHE A 423 16.93 -54.52 55.40
CA PHE A 423 16.04 -55.66 55.53
C PHE A 423 15.82 -55.97 57.01
N GLU A 424 14.56 -55.99 57.44
CA GLU A 424 14.16 -56.31 58.81
C GLU A 424 13.10 -57.41 58.78
N ILE A 425 13.32 -58.48 59.53
CA ILE A 425 12.34 -59.54 59.76
C ILE A 425 12.30 -59.86 61.24
N ASN A 426 11.09 -59.90 61.81
CA ASN A 426 10.84 -60.33 63.19
C ASN A 426 11.70 -59.57 64.22
N SER A 427 11.81 -58.24 64.06
CA SER A 427 12.68 -57.33 64.85
C SER A 427 14.19 -57.60 64.75
N THR A 428 14.63 -58.45 63.82
CA THR A 428 16.05 -58.67 63.50
C THR A 428 16.41 -57.86 62.26
N ILE A 429 17.38 -56.95 62.41
CA ILE A 429 17.86 -56.08 61.35
C ILE A 429 19.05 -56.73 60.65
N PHE A 430 19.00 -56.78 59.32
CA PHE A 430 20.07 -57.25 58.46
C PHE A 430 20.56 -56.10 57.56
N TYR A 431 21.86 -55.84 57.62
CA TYR A 431 22.57 -55.01 56.66
C TYR A 431 23.26 -55.94 55.66
N PRO A 432 22.82 -55.99 54.39
CA PRO A 432 23.32 -56.98 53.43
C PRO A 432 24.78 -56.76 52.99
N TYR A 433 25.32 -55.54 53.19
CA TYR A 433 26.68 -55.16 52.79
C TYR A 433 27.35 -54.40 53.94
N GLU A 434 28.60 -54.73 54.27
CA GLU A 434 29.29 -54.21 55.46
C GLU A 434 29.79 -52.76 55.34
N ASP A 435 29.83 -52.18 54.13
CA ASP A 435 30.70 -51.03 53.82
C ASP A 435 29.99 -49.84 53.11
N GLN A 436 28.65 -49.77 53.09
CA GLN A 436 27.93 -48.65 52.45
C GLN A 436 26.72 -48.11 53.23
N TYR A 437 26.53 -46.79 53.08
CA TYR A 437 25.40 -45.91 53.43
C TYR A 437 24.17 -46.55 54.09
N GLN A 438 23.75 -45.99 55.23
CA GLN A 438 22.48 -46.37 55.84
C GLN A 438 21.31 -45.92 54.96
N TYR A 439 20.14 -46.55 55.11
CA TYR A 439 18.91 -46.13 54.40
C TYR A 439 18.56 -44.65 54.66
N GLN A 440 19.07 -44.04 55.74
CA GLN A 440 18.89 -42.62 56.07
C GLN A 440 19.72 -41.67 55.20
N ASP A 441 20.78 -42.13 54.54
CA ASP A 441 21.65 -41.30 53.69
C ASP A 441 21.08 -41.13 52.27
N TYR A 442 20.14 -41.97 51.89
CA TYR A 442 19.45 -41.91 50.61
C TYR A 442 18.27 -40.92 50.61
N ARG A 443 17.91 -40.45 49.41
CA ARG A 443 16.72 -39.61 49.18
C ARG A 443 15.46 -40.43 49.45
N THR A 444 14.51 -39.87 50.20
CA THR A 444 13.23 -40.52 50.54
C THR A 444 12.40 -40.92 49.31
N ALA A 445 12.53 -40.19 48.19
CA ALA A 445 11.91 -40.53 46.92
C ALA A 445 12.57 -41.75 46.23
N SER A 446 13.87 -41.95 46.42
CA SER A 446 14.70 -43.00 45.78
C SER A 446 14.77 -44.29 46.59
N LEU A 447 13.97 -44.40 47.65
CA LEU A 447 13.77 -45.62 48.44
C LEU A 447 12.39 -46.20 48.14
N GLN A 448 12.34 -47.51 47.93
CA GLN A 448 11.11 -48.26 47.74
C GLN A 448 10.93 -49.26 48.87
N TYR A 449 9.77 -49.18 49.52
CA TYR A 449 9.42 -49.95 50.70
C TYR A 449 8.49 -51.09 50.31
N TYR A 450 8.91 -52.31 50.62
CA TYR A 450 8.12 -53.52 50.53
C TYR A 450 7.84 -54.03 51.94
N THR A 451 6.59 -54.35 52.23
CA THR A 451 6.14 -54.80 53.56
C THR A 451 5.29 -56.05 53.41
N SER A 452 5.52 -57.06 54.25
CA SER A 452 4.68 -58.24 54.36
C SER A 452 4.37 -58.53 55.83
N THR A 453 3.14 -58.92 56.11
CA THR A 453 2.57 -59.03 57.46
C THR A 453 2.03 -60.43 57.65
N ASP A 454 2.55 -61.19 58.62
CA ASP A 454 1.97 -62.49 58.98
C ASP A 454 0.79 -62.32 59.94
N SER A 455 -0.04 -63.37 60.00
CA SER A 455 -1.13 -63.63 60.95
C SER A 455 -0.82 -63.38 62.43
N SER A 456 0.46 -63.27 62.81
CA SER A 456 0.94 -63.01 64.18
C SER A 456 1.42 -61.56 64.40
N ASP A 457 1.06 -60.63 63.51
CA ASP A 457 1.41 -59.19 63.54
C ASP A 457 2.94 -58.90 63.47
N GLN A 458 3.72 -59.92 63.08
CA GLN A 458 5.15 -59.78 62.79
C GLN A 458 5.35 -59.21 61.39
N ASN A 459 6.03 -58.06 61.34
CA ASN A 459 6.30 -57.32 60.12
C ASN A 459 7.66 -57.70 59.54
N ALA A 460 7.68 -58.02 58.24
CA ALA A 460 8.88 -58.02 57.44
C ALA A 460 8.90 -56.74 56.60
N VAL A 461 10.03 -56.03 56.59
CA VAL A 461 10.24 -54.77 55.89
C VAL A 461 11.51 -54.87 55.06
N CYS A 462 11.38 -54.64 53.77
CA CYS A 462 12.48 -54.60 52.82
C CYS A 462 12.52 -53.21 52.17
N ILE A 463 13.68 -52.55 52.21
CA ILE A 463 13.93 -51.27 51.56
C ILE A 463 15.00 -51.48 50.48
N CYS A 464 14.64 -51.17 49.23
CA CYS A 464 15.57 -51.14 48.11
C CYS A 464 15.72 -49.73 47.54
N THR A 465 16.84 -49.48 46.85
CA THR A 465 17.10 -48.24 46.13
C THR A 465 16.56 -48.28 44.71
N THR A 466 16.08 -47.14 44.22
CA THR A 466 15.64 -46.93 42.83
C THR A 466 16.48 -45.87 42.11
N ILE A 467 17.72 -45.65 42.55
CA ILE A 467 18.58 -44.55 42.06
C ILE A 467 18.81 -44.66 40.55
N ALA A 468 19.21 -45.84 40.06
CA ALA A 468 19.41 -46.07 38.64
C ALA A 468 18.13 -45.89 37.80
N ASP A 469 16.95 -46.13 38.38
CA ASP A 469 15.64 -45.85 37.73
C ASP A 469 15.30 -44.36 37.76
N ASP A 470 15.60 -43.66 38.85
CA ASP A 470 15.43 -42.21 38.99
C ASP A 470 16.34 -41.43 38.03
N GLU A 471 17.59 -41.88 37.85
CA GLU A 471 18.54 -41.35 36.86
C GLU A 471 18.05 -41.55 35.43
N LEU A 472 17.64 -42.77 35.04
CA LEU A 472 17.08 -43.00 33.70
C LEU A 472 15.80 -42.19 33.48
N ASN A 473 14.94 -42.08 34.49
CA ASN A 473 13.73 -41.27 34.44
C ASN A 473 14.04 -39.76 34.33
N ALA A 474 15.13 -39.29 34.94
CA ALA A 474 15.63 -37.92 34.75
C ALA A 474 16.15 -37.71 33.31
N ILE A 475 16.94 -38.64 32.76
CA ILE A 475 17.42 -38.59 31.37
C ILE A 475 16.23 -38.59 30.38
N LEU A 476 15.27 -39.50 30.55
CA LEU A 476 14.06 -39.56 29.73
C LEU A 476 13.20 -38.29 29.88
N SER A 477 13.11 -37.72 31.09
CA SER A 477 12.42 -36.45 31.36
C SER A 477 13.07 -35.27 30.63
N ILE A 478 14.41 -35.18 30.64
CA ILE A 478 15.18 -34.16 29.91
C ILE A 478 14.94 -34.31 28.40
N VAL A 479 15.12 -35.52 27.85
CA VAL A 479 14.91 -35.80 26.41
C VAL A 479 13.47 -35.48 25.97
N ARG A 480 12.47 -35.90 26.76
CA ARG A 480 11.05 -35.60 26.51
C ARG A 480 10.77 -34.09 26.53
N THR A 481 11.35 -33.37 27.48
CA THR A 481 11.16 -31.92 27.61
C THR A 481 11.82 -31.18 26.43
N ILE A 482 13.04 -31.56 26.03
CA ILE A 482 13.71 -31.02 24.83
C ILE A 482 12.87 -31.29 23.58
N PHE A 483 12.40 -32.52 23.39
CA PHE A 483 11.58 -32.91 22.25
C PHE A 483 10.29 -32.07 22.16
N VAL A 484 9.51 -31.99 23.24
CA VAL A 484 8.29 -31.17 23.29
C VAL A 484 8.59 -29.69 23.05
N SER A 485 9.72 -29.17 23.55
CA SER A 485 10.17 -27.80 23.30
C SER A 485 10.40 -27.52 21.82
N ILE A 486 11.11 -28.41 21.12
CA ILE A 486 11.39 -28.29 19.68
C ILE A 486 10.08 -28.33 18.90
N VAL A 487 9.21 -29.29 19.20
CA VAL A 487 7.91 -29.46 18.52
C VAL A 487 7.03 -28.23 18.67
N LEU A 488 6.89 -27.69 19.88
CA LEU A 488 6.10 -26.46 20.12
C LEU A 488 6.73 -25.22 19.47
N SER A 489 8.07 -25.16 19.39
CA SER A 489 8.77 -24.05 18.73
C SER A 489 8.58 -24.08 17.21
N VAL A 490 8.74 -25.25 16.58
CA VAL A 490 8.49 -25.44 15.14
C VAL A 490 7.02 -25.19 14.82
N ALA A 491 6.09 -25.64 15.67
CA ALA A 491 4.67 -25.33 15.54
C ALA A 491 4.40 -23.81 15.50
N ALA A 492 4.97 -23.05 16.45
CA ALA A 492 4.80 -21.60 16.51
C ALA A 492 5.36 -20.88 15.26
N VAL A 493 6.53 -21.31 14.75
CA VAL A 493 7.12 -20.81 13.49
C VAL A 493 6.16 -21.06 12.32
N LEU A 494 5.66 -22.29 12.20
CA LEU A 494 4.79 -22.73 11.11
C LEU A 494 3.47 -21.95 11.10
N PHE A 495 2.76 -21.85 12.23
CA PHE A 495 1.51 -21.07 12.29
C PHE A 495 1.74 -19.57 12.05
N SER A 496 2.86 -19.01 12.53
CA SER A 496 3.18 -17.60 12.26
C SER A 496 3.45 -17.34 10.77
N LYS A 497 4.03 -18.31 10.04
CA LYS A 497 4.31 -18.15 8.61
C LYS A 497 3.02 -18.12 7.78
N ASP A 498 2.08 -19.03 8.02
CA ASP A 498 0.84 -19.10 7.22
C ASP A 498 0.02 -17.81 7.31
N VAL A 499 -0.09 -17.23 8.51
CA VAL A 499 -0.76 -15.94 8.74
C VAL A 499 -0.03 -14.80 8.02
N GLN A 500 1.31 -14.83 7.99
CA GLN A 500 2.13 -13.80 7.34
C GLN A 500 2.01 -13.87 5.80
N ASP A 501 2.02 -15.07 5.23
CA ASP A 501 1.96 -15.30 3.79
C ASP A 501 0.53 -15.09 3.23
N LEU A 502 -0.51 -15.60 3.90
CA LEU A 502 -1.91 -15.56 3.40
C LEU A 502 -2.65 -14.26 3.71
N ILE A 503 -2.32 -13.56 4.79
CA ILE A 503 -3.08 -12.40 5.28
C ILE A 503 -2.22 -11.13 5.30
N LEU A 504 -1.10 -11.13 6.02
CA LEU A 504 -0.35 -9.90 6.28
C LEU A 504 0.31 -9.33 5.00
N THR A 505 1.09 -10.15 4.30
CA THR A 505 1.84 -9.73 3.10
C THR A 505 0.91 -9.23 1.98
N PRO A 506 -0.24 -9.86 1.68
CA PRO A 506 -1.20 -9.31 0.71
C PRO A 506 -1.80 -7.96 1.15
N ILE A 507 -2.12 -7.78 2.44
CA ILE A 507 -2.64 -6.50 2.96
C ILE A 507 -1.59 -5.39 2.85
N GLU A 508 -0.33 -5.67 3.18
CA GLU A 508 0.79 -4.74 3.02
C GLU A 508 0.98 -4.32 1.55
N LYS A 509 0.97 -5.28 0.62
CA LYS A 509 1.02 -5.02 -0.84
C LYS A 509 -0.18 -4.20 -1.33
N MET A 510 -1.38 -4.45 -0.80
CA MET A 510 -2.57 -3.65 -1.10
C MET A 510 -2.42 -2.21 -0.60
N LEU A 511 -1.95 -2.00 0.62
CA LEU A 511 -1.68 -0.68 1.20
C LEU A 511 -0.61 0.09 0.41
N GLU A 512 0.48 -0.58 0.04
CA GLU A 512 1.54 -0.01 -0.80
C GLU A 512 1.00 0.41 -2.18
N THR A 513 0.14 -0.42 -2.78
CA THR A 513 -0.51 -0.14 -4.06
C THR A 513 -1.47 1.04 -3.95
N VAL A 514 -2.28 1.13 -2.89
CA VAL A 514 -3.13 2.29 -2.60
C VAL A 514 -2.30 3.56 -2.41
N LYS A 515 -1.17 3.49 -1.70
CA LYS A 515 -0.24 4.62 -1.53
C LYS A 515 0.35 5.08 -2.86
N LYS A 516 0.76 4.16 -3.74
CA LYS A 516 1.26 4.50 -5.08
C LYS A 516 0.18 5.15 -5.96
N ILE A 517 -1.06 4.67 -5.87
CA ILE A 517 -2.22 5.28 -6.53
C ILE A 517 -2.51 6.68 -5.94
N SER A 518 -2.27 6.90 -4.63
CA SER A 518 -2.46 8.22 -4.00
C SER A 518 -1.36 9.22 -4.31
N GLU A 519 -0.15 8.79 -4.65
CA GLU A 519 0.93 9.68 -5.09
C GLU A 519 0.74 10.09 -6.56
N ASN A 520 0.51 9.12 -7.46
CA ASN A 520 0.13 9.41 -8.85
C ASN A 520 -0.61 8.21 -9.49
N PRO A 521 -1.94 8.29 -9.69
CA PRO A 521 -2.73 7.14 -10.14
C PRO A 521 -2.45 6.78 -11.61
N LEU A 522 -2.02 7.73 -12.44
CA LEU A 522 -1.58 7.46 -13.82
C LEU A 522 -0.25 6.72 -13.88
N VAL A 523 0.71 7.05 -13.00
CA VAL A 523 2.02 6.39 -12.96
C VAL A 523 1.90 5.00 -12.34
N ALA A 524 1.16 4.84 -11.24
CA ALA A 524 0.90 3.54 -10.64
C ALA A 524 0.26 2.55 -11.64
N ALA A 525 -0.78 2.99 -12.37
CA ALA A 525 -1.39 2.25 -13.47
C ALA A 525 -0.38 1.83 -14.56
N GLN A 526 0.55 2.73 -14.89
CA GLN A 526 1.55 2.55 -15.94
C GLN A 526 2.73 1.66 -15.52
N GLU A 527 3.11 1.68 -14.25
CA GLU A 527 4.12 0.79 -13.67
C GLU A 527 3.63 -0.65 -13.58
N GLU A 528 2.37 -0.86 -13.20
CA GLU A 528 1.82 -2.21 -13.11
C GLU A 528 1.61 -2.83 -14.50
N GLU A 529 1.13 -2.06 -15.48
CA GLU A 529 1.13 -2.49 -16.89
C GLU A 529 2.56 -2.85 -17.37
N ASN A 530 3.59 -2.13 -16.89
CA ASN A 530 4.98 -2.44 -17.21
C ASN A 530 5.49 -3.69 -16.49
N LYS A 531 5.21 -3.87 -15.19
CA LYS A 531 5.63 -5.05 -14.42
C LYS A 531 5.00 -6.31 -14.99
N ALA A 532 3.70 -6.27 -15.30
CA ALA A 532 3.01 -7.35 -16.01
C ALA A 532 3.61 -7.60 -17.41
N PHE A 533 4.02 -6.55 -18.13
CA PHE A 533 4.68 -6.70 -19.44
C PHE A 533 6.06 -7.34 -19.32
N ILE A 534 6.90 -6.90 -18.37
CA ILE A 534 8.23 -7.46 -18.11
C ILE A 534 8.11 -8.93 -17.72
N GLN A 535 7.20 -9.24 -16.78
CA GLN A 535 6.91 -10.62 -16.38
C GLN A 535 6.44 -11.51 -17.55
N MET A 536 5.64 -10.98 -18.48
CA MET A 536 5.22 -11.69 -19.71
C MET A 536 6.34 -11.85 -20.76
N VAL A 537 7.44 -11.12 -20.65
CA VAL A 537 8.60 -11.19 -21.56
C VAL A 537 9.69 -12.09 -20.99
N GLU A 538 9.92 -12.02 -19.67
CA GLU A 538 10.92 -12.81 -18.95
C GLU A 538 10.43 -14.23 -18.68
N ASN A 539 9.19 -14.38 -18.21
CA ASN A 539 8.59 -15.68 -17.93
C ASN A 539 7.72 -16.11 -19.11
N GLY A 540 8.14 -17.18 -19.79
CA GLY A 540 7.30 -17.87 -20.76
C GLY A 540 6.06 -18.52 -20.13
N GLU A 541 5.41 -19.42 -20.86
CA GLU A 541 4.11 -20.03 -20.47
C GLU A 541 4.07 -20.68 -19.08
N MET A 542 5.24 -21.02 -18.51
CA MET A 542 5.42 -21.70 -17.24
C MET A 542 4.71 -21.01 -16.04
N LYS A 543 4.64 -19.67 -16.02
CA LYS A 543 4.08 -18.92 -14.87
C LYS A 543 2.57 -18.69 -14.92
N ALA A 544 1.93 -18.93 -16.07
CA ALA A 544 0.48 -18.78 -16.23
C ALA A 544 -0.34 -19.84 -15.46
N LEU A 545 0.32 -20.83 -14.85
CA LEU A 545 -0.27 -21.84 -13.97
C LEU A 545 -0.28 -21.37 -12.50
N GLU A 546 0.79 -20.71 -12.04
CA GLU A 546 0.85 -20.11 -10.69
C GLU A 546 -0.19 -18.98 -10.53
N ASP A 547 -0.30 -18.11 -11.54
CA ASP A 547 -1.32 -17.04 -11.59
C ASP A 547 -2.77 -17.56 -11.43
N GLN A 548 -3.06 -18.83 -11.78
CA GLN A 548 -4.40 -19.43 -11.63
C GLN A 548 -4.68 -20.01 -10.25
N GLU A 549 -3.65 -20.24 -9.44
CA GLU A 549 -3.83 -20.65 -8.04
C GLU A 549 -3.91 -19.40 -7.14
N ASP A 550 -3.05 -18.40 -7.36
CA ASP A 550 -3.12 -17.09 -6.68
C ASP A 550 -4.43 -16.33 -6.97
N GLU A 551 -5.05 -16.51 -8.14
CA GLU A 551 -6.37 -15.91 -8.45
C GLU A 551 -7.54 -16.45 -7.60
N ARG A 552 -7.33 -17.49 -6.78
CA ARG A 552 -8.35 -17.99 -5.85
C ARG A 552 -8.43 -17.19 -4.55
N LEU A 553 -7.37 -16.46 -4.21
CA LEU A 553 -7.30 -15.68 -2.97
C LEU A 553 -8.03 -14.35 -3.12
N GLU A 554 -8.96 -14.09 -2.20
CA GLU A 554 -9.79 -12.89 -2.20
C GLU A 554 -8.98 -11.60 -2.06
N THR A 555 -7.87 -11.65 -1.31
CA THR A 555 -6.90 -10.54 -1.18
C THR A 555 -6.25 -10.18 -2.52
N VAL A 556 -5.85 -11.18 -3.33
CA VAL A 556 -5.28 -10.97 -4.67
C VAL A 556 -6.34 -10.41 -5.63
N ILE A 557 -7.59 -10.89 -5.54
CA ILE A 557 -8.72 -10.33 -6.31
C ILE A 557 -8.96 -8.87 -5.91
N LEU A 558 -9.00 -8.55 -4.61
CA LEU A 558 -9.19 -7.19 -4.11
C LEU A 558 -8.05 -6.26 -4.52
N GLN A 559 -6.80 -6.71 -4.49
CA GLN A 559 -5.65 -5.95 -5.01
C GLN A 559 -5.84 -5.63 -6.50
N LYS A 560 -6.12 -6.66 -7.33
CA LYS A 560 -6.41 -6.49 -8.77
C LYS A 560 -7.62 -5.59 -9.04
N LEU A 561 -8.61 -5.52 -8.13
CA LEU A 561 -9.76 -4.63 -8.23
C LEU A 561 -9.41 -3.18 -7.87
N ILE A 562 -8.65 -2.94 -6.80
CA ILE A 562 -8.16 -1.60 -6.42
C ILE A 562 -7.38 -0.98 -7.58
N VAL A 563 -6.50 -1.76 -8.21
CA VAL A 563 -5.75 -1.37 -9.42
C VAL A 563 -6.69 -1.02 -10.57
N LYS A 564 -7.65 -1.90 -10.89
CA LYS A 564 -8.62 -1.65 -11.98
C LYS A 564 -9.46 -0.39 -11.71
N ILE A 565 -9.83 -0.13 -10.47
CA ILE A 565 -10.55 1.09 -10.09
C ILE A 565 -9.64 2.31 -10.21
N GLY A 566 -8.42 2.27 -9.67
CA GLY A 566 -7.44 3.38 -9.77
C GLY A 566 -7.08 3.71 -11.22
N THR A 567 -6.83 2.70 -12.06
CA THR A 567 -6.54 2.85 -13.50
C THR A 567 -7.74 3.42 -14.29
N LEU A 568 -8.97 2.98 -14.00
CA LEU A 568 -10.19 3.52 -14.62
C LEU A 568 -10.47 4.97 -14.18
N LEU A 569 -10.27 5.29 -12.90
CA LEU A 569 -10.37 6.65 -12.39
C LEU A 569 -9.32 7.55 -13.06
N ALA A 570 -8.05 7.15 -13.08
CA ALA A 570 -6.97 7.87 -13.75
C ALA A 570 -7.27 8.15 -15.24
N LEU A 571 -7.80 7.15 -15.96
CA LEU A 571 -8.17 7.29 -17.37
C LEU A 571 -9.38 8.21 -17.59
N GLY A 572 -10.39 8.15 -16.70
CA GLY A 572 -11.60 8.96 -16.80
C GLY A 572 -11.42 10.41 -16.36
N PHE A 573 -10.53 10.67 -15.40
CA PHE A 573 -10.23 12.00 -14.85
C PHE A 573 -9.05 12.71 -15.54
N GLY A 574 -8.26 12.00 -16.34
CA GLY A 574 -7.12 12.54 -17.08
C GLY A 574 -5.99 13.04 -16.18
N GLU A 575 -5.06 13.81 -16.76
CA GLU A 575 -3.91 14.37 -16.03
C GLU A 575 -4.33 15.31 -14.89
N ALA A 576 -5.18 16.29 -15.19
CA ALA A 576 -5.64 17.27 -14.20
C ALA A 576 -6.37 16.62 -13.03
N GLY A 577 -7.23 15.64 -13.29
CA GLY A 577 -7.98 14.97 -12.24
C GLY A 577 -7.17 13.91 -11.48
N SER A 578 -6.07 13.42 -12.05
CA SER A 578 -5.11 12.59 -11.30
C SER A 578 -4.48 13.35 -10.13
N GLN A 579 -4.24 14.65 -10.28
CA GLN A 579 -3.77 15.51 -9.18
C GLN A 579 -4.85 15.73 -8.10
N ILE A 580 -6.13 15.81 -8.49
CA ILE A 580 -7.28 15.92 -7.57
C ILE A 580 -7.45 14.62 -6.76
N ILE A 581 -7.35 13.46 -7.43
CA ILE A 581 -7.38 12.13 -6.80
C ILE A 581 -6.23 12.00 -5.81
N ALA A 582 -5.00 12.36 -6.21
CA ALA A 582 -3.82 12.26 -5.37
C ALA A 582 -3.95 13.07 -4.07
N GLN A 583 -4.37 14.33 -4.17
CA GLN A 583 -4.60 15.19 -3.00
C GLN A 583 -5.69 14.65 -2.05
N ASN A 584 -6.71 13.98 -2.59
CA ASN A 584 -7.80 13.39 -1.79
C ASN A 584 -7.46 12.03 -1.17
N MET A 585 -6.56 11.26 -1.79
CA MET A 585 -6.12 9.96 -1.25
C MET A 585 -4.92 10.08 -0.31
N GLY A 586 -4.10 11.13 -0.44
CA GLY A 586 -2.93 11.37 0.44
C GLY A 586 -3.27 12.01 1.79
N ALA A 587 -4.49 12.53 1.97
CA ALA A 587 -4.95 13.13 3.22
C ALA A 587 -5.70 12.10 4.08
N ASN A 588 -5.33 11.95 5.36
CA ASN A 588 -6.03 11.11 6.35
C ASN A 588 -7.41 11.67 6.78
N ALA A 589 -8.06 12.46 5.93
CA ALA A 589 -9.32 13.15 6.20
C ALA A 589 -10.42 12.64 5.26
N SER A 590 -11.68 12.96 5.58
CA SER A 590 -12.81 12.74 4.68
C SER A 590 -12.56 13.32 3.29
N ILE A 591 -12.91 12.56 2.24
CA ILE A 591 -12.81 12.97 0.83
C ILE A 591 -13.44 14.36 0.67
N ASN A 592 -12.64 15.37 0.39
CA ASN A 592 -13.08 16.72 0.08
C ASN A 592 -12.60 17.07 -1.34
N PRO A 593 -13.37 16.71 -2.36
CA PRO A 593 -12.93 16.85 -3.74
C PRO A 593 -13.03 18.30 -4.25
N MET A 594 -13.61 19.22 -3.46
CA MET A 594 -13.72 20.65 -3.76
C MET A 594 -12.51 21.44 -3.21
N LEU A 595 -11.30 20.96 -3.52
CA LEU A 595 -10.07 21.70 -3.19
C LEU A 595 -9.89 22.93 -4.11
N PRO A 596 -9.32 24.04 -3.61
CA PRO A 596 -9.04 25.21 -4.42
C PRO A 596 -8.06 24.87 -5.54
N GLY A 597 -8.42 25.23 -6.78
CA GLY A 597 -7.59 24.95 -7.95
C GLY A 597 -6.28 25.74 -7.99
N LYS A 598 -5.29 25.20 -8.71
CA LYS A 598 -3.94 25.78 -8.86
C LYS A 598 -3.83 26.60 -10.14
N LYS A 599 -3.23 27.80 -10.06
CA LYS A 599 -2.87 28.60 -11.25
C LYS A 599 -1.65 27.96 -11.92
N VAL A 600 -1.79 27.55 -13.17
CA VAL A 600 -0.74 26.89 -13.98
C VAL A 600 -0.59 27.57 -15.34
N MET A 601 0.58 27.47 -15.96
CA MET A 601 0.84 27.89 -17.34
C MET A 601 0.73 26.69 -18.29
N ALA A 602 -0.02 26.81 -19.38
CA ALA A 602 -0.19 25.74 -20.35
C ALA A 602 -0.53 26.24 -21.76
N ILE A 603 -0.36 25.38 -22.75
CA ILE A 603 -0.91 25.52 -24.10
C ILE A 603 -2.24 24.78 -24.15
N PHE A 604 -3.29 25.48 -24.58
CA PHE A 604 -4.62 24.92 -24.79
C PHE A 604 -4.88 24.75 -26.28
N GLY A 605 -5.20 23.53 -26.68
CA GLY A 605 -5.64 23.16 -28.01
C GLY A 605 -7.12 22.76 -27.98
N PHE A 606 -7.91 23.32 -28.90
CA PHE A 606 -9.23 22.80 -29.25
C PHE A 606 -9.20 22.25 -30.67
N CYS A 607 -9.91 21.15 -30.90
CA CYS A 607 -10.24 20.71 -32.25
C CYS A 607 -11.67 20.18 -32.35
N ASP A 608 -12.33 20.43 -33.48
CA ASP A 608 -13.76 20.19 -33.74
C ASP A 608 -13.96 19.45 -35.07
N ILE A 609 -14.90 18.51 -35.14
CA ILE A 609 -15.20 17.72 -36.36
C ILE A 609 -16.10 18.52 -37.31
N ARG A 610 -15.69 18.63 -38.57
CA ARG A 610 -16.48 19.36 -39.58
C ARG A 610 -17.71 18.60 -40.02
N ASN A 611 -18.81 19.35 -40.15
CA ASN A 611 -20.14 18.84 -40.50
C ASN A 611 -20.62 17.73 -39.55
N PHE A 612 -20.26 17.80 -38.27
CA PHE A 612 -20.60 16.78 -37.30
C PHE A 612 -22.11 16.57 -37.17
N THR A 613 -22.91 17.63 -37.07
CA THR A 613 -24.38 17.53 -36.97
C THR A 613 -24.97 16.67 -38.09
N ASP A 614 -24.65 16.98 -39.35
CA ASP A 614 -25.06 16.17 -40.52
C ASP A 614 -24.53 14.73 -40.43
N ALA A 615 -23.29 14.54 -39.99
CA ALA A 615 -22.73 13.20 -39.79
C ALA A 615 -23.46 12.42 -38.69
N THR A 616 -23.95 13.08 -37.63
CA THR A 616 -24.72 12.43 -36.57
C THR A 616 -26.14 12.04 -36.98
N GLU A 617 -26.82 12.87 -37.77
CA GLU A 617 -28.13 12.53 -38.36
C GLU A 617 -28.06 11.26 -39.22
N VAL A 618 -26.96 11.09 -39.96
CA VAL A 618 -26.73 9.95 -40.86
C VAL A 618 -26.21 8.71 -40.14
N LEU A 619 -25.22 8.84 -39.27
CA LEU A 619 -24.55 7.69 -38.64
C LEU A 619 -25.30 7.13 -37.42
N GLN A 620 -26.11 7.96 -36.74
CA GLN A 620 -26.95 7.56 -35.60
C GLN A 620 -26.19 6.75 -34.52
N GLN A 621 -26.38 5.43 -34.48
CA GLN A 621 -25.73 4.55 -33.49
C GLN A 621 -24.20 4.44 -33.72
N ASP A 622 -23.74 4.57 -34.97
CA ASP A 622 -22.33 4.47 -35.34
C ASP A 622 -21.52 5.75 -35.03
N VAL A 623 -22.18 6.83 -34.58
CA VAL A 623 -21.52 8.09 -34.17
C VAL A 623 -20.48 7.85 -33.08
N MET A 624 -20.78 6.99 -32.11
CA MET A 624 -19.83 6.68 -31.03
C MET A 624 -18.57 5.99 -31.57
N VAL A 625 -18.71 5.11 -32.57
CA VAL A 625 -17.56 4.46 -33.23
C VAL A 625 -16.76 5.48 -34.04
N PHE A 626 -17.46 6.36 -34.77
CA PHE A 626 -16.85 7.44 -35.56
C PHE A 626 -16.03 8.42 -34.71
N VAL A 627 -16.59 8.93 -33.61
CA VAL A 627 -15.90 9.83 -32.68
C VAL A 627 -14.73 9.11 -32.01
N ASN A 628 -14.89 7.85 -31.59
CA ASN A 628 -13.81 7.09 -30.95
C ASN A 628 -12.63 6.79 -31.91
N GLU A 629 -12.89 6.51 -33.19
CA GLU A 629 -11.82 6.32 -34.19
C GLU A 629 -11.05 7.61 -34.50
N ILE A 630 -11.71 8.78 -34.42
CA ILE A 630 -11.04 10.09 -34.50
C ILE A 630 -10.25 10.35 -33.21
N ALA A 631 -10.85 10.13 -32.04
CA ALA A 631 -10.23 10.32 -30.74
C ALA A 631 -8.96 9.45 -30.56
N GLU A 632 -8.95 8.22 -31.07
CA GLU A 632 -7.76 7.35 -31.08
C GLU A 632 -6.57 7.98 -31.82
N ILE A 633 -6.83 8.71 -32.92
CA ILE A 633 -5.81 9.44 -33.69
C ILE A 633 -5.42 10.71 -32.96
N VAL A 634 -6.40 11.52 -32.52
CA VAL A 634 -6.17 12.81 -31.83
C VAL A 634 -5.38 12.59 -30.54
N HIS A 635 -5.92 11.82 -29.60
CA HIS A 635 -5.28 11.55 -28.31
C HIS A 635 -3.98 10.77 -28.48
N GLY A 636 -3.95 9.82 -29.42
CA GLY A 636 -2.76 9.02 -29.70
C GLY A 636 -1.58 9.83 -30.24
N VAL A 637 -1.82 10.91 -31.00
CA VAL A 637 -0.76 11.83 -31.45
C VAL A 637 -0.41 12.84 -30.37
N VAL A 638 -1.40 13.41 -29.66
CA VAL A 638 -1.18 14.35 -28.55
C VAL A 638 -0.29 13.74 -27.47
N ASP A 639 -0.56 12.50 -27.07
CA ASP A 639 0.27 11.73 -26.13
C ASP A 639 1.71 11.54 -26.64
N GLN A 640 1.90 11.19 -27.93
CA GLN A 640 3.24 11.07 -28.52
C GLN A 640 4.04 12.37 -28.47
N PHE A 641 3.38 13.52 -28.56
CA PHE A 641 3.94 14.86 -28.44
C PHE A 641 3.83 15.43 -27.00
N SER A 642 3.79 14.56 -25.99
CA SER A 642 3.80 14.91 -24.56
C SER A 642 2.69 15.86 -24.09
N GLY A 643 1.57 15.93 -24.80
CA GLY A 643 0.35 16.58 -24.36
C GLY A 643 -0.65 15.58 -23.79
N SER A 644 -1.70 16.12 -23.17
CA SER A 644 -2.77 15.33 -22.54
C SER A 644 -4.13 15.72 -23.09
N ALA A 645 -4.99 14.74 -23.33
CA ALA A 645 -6.42 14.98 -23.51
C ALA A 645 -7.06 15.25 -22.14
N ASN A 646 -7.80 16.35 -22.01
CA ASN A 646 -8.53 16.68 -20.79
C ASN A 646 -10.01 16.27 -20.91
N LYS A 647 -10.72 16.76 -21.94
CA LYS A 647 -12.18 16.58 -22.04
C LYS A 647 -12.65 16.43 -23.47
N ASN A 648 -13.54 15.47 -23.68
CA ASN A 648 -14.28 15.26 -24.92
C ASN A 648 -15.66 15.91 -24.76
N ILE A 649 -16.05 16.76 -25.70
CA ILE A 649 -17.26 17.59 -25.67
C ILE A 649 -18.00 17.38 -26.98
N GLY A 650 -18.59 16.19 -27.15
CA GLY A 650 -19.25 15.80 -28.41
C GLY A 650 -18.24 15.61 -29.54
N ASP A 651 -18.25 16.54 -30.49
CA ASP A 651 -17.31 16.70 -31.60
C ASP A 651 -15.99 17.39 -31.23
N ALA A 652 -16.00 18.18 -30.15
CA ALA A 652 -14.84 18.96 -29.74
C ALA A 652 -13.95 18.22 -28.72
N PHE A 653 -12.63 18.34 -28.87
CA PHE A 653 -11.64 17.80 -27.93
C PHE A 653 -10.80 18.94 -27.33
N LEU A 654 -10.68 18.98 -26.00
CA LEU A 654 -9.78 19.86 -25.26
C LEU A 654 -8.47 19.13 -24.93
N LEU A 655 -7.37 19.68 -25.43
CA LEU A 655 -6.03 19.13 -25.41
C LEU A 655 -5.09 20.13 -24.73
N VAL A 656 -4.16 19.67 -23.89
CA VAL A 656 -3.37 20.55 -23.03
C VAL A 656 -1.91 20.11 -22.97
N TRP A 657 -0.98 21.07 -23.07
CA TRP A 657 0.44 20.90 -22.76
C TRP A 657 0.78 21.77 -21.55
N LYS A 658 0.94 21.14 -20.39
CA LYS A 658 1.26 21.79 -19.11
C LYS A 658 2.76 22.02 -18.99
N TYR A 659 3.17 23.23 -18.60
CA TYR A 659 4.56 23.53 -18.25
C TYR A 659 4.86 23.13 -16.80
N ALA A 660 6.11 22.74 -16.52
CA ALA A 660 6.53 22.47 -15.15
C ALA A 660 6.60 23.77 -14.34
N GLU A 661 6.45 23.69 -13.02
CA GLU A 661 6.50 24.86 -12.13
C GLU A 661 7.87 25.55 -12.14
N THR A 662 8.91 24.83 -12.55
CA THR A 662 10.26 25.35 -12.80
C THR A 662 10.37 26.21 -14.06
N ASP A 663 9.46 26.07 -15.02
CA ASP A 663 9.54 26.65 -16.37
C ASP A 663 8.97 28.08 -16.45
N TYR A 664 8.24 28.52 -15.42
CA TYR A 664 7.68 29.86 -15.33
C TYR A 664 8.01 30.52 -14.00
N TYR A 665 7.75 31.82 -13.93
CA TYR A 665 7.79 32.61 -12.70
C TYR A 665 6.57 33.54 -12.69
N GLN A 666 6.28 34.09 -11.51
CA GLN A 666 5.27 35.13 -11.34
C GLN A 666 5.99 36.48 -11.33
N ASP A 667 5.55 37.38 -12.20
CA ASP A 667 6.06 38.74 -12.32
C ASP A 667 5.48 39.65 -11.22
N GLU A 668 5.99 40.88 -11.08
CA GLU A 668 5.54 41.85 -10.07
C GLU A 668 4.03 42.14 -10.16
N ASP A 669 3.47 42.17 -11.37
CA ASP A 669 2.03 42.31 -11.65
C ASP A 669 1.19 41.06 -11.30
N GLY A 670 1.80 39.99 -10.77
CA GLY A 670 1.14 38.72 -10.50
C GLY A 670 0.84 37.85 -11.74
N ASN A 671 1.35 38.25 -12.90
CA ASN A 671 1.24 37.54 -14.17
C ASN A 671 2.25 36.39 -14.26
N LEU A 672 1.83 35.24 -14.79
CA LEU A 672 2.77 34.14 -15.05
C LEU A 672 3.52 34.40 -16.36
N ARG A 673 4.86 34.33 -16.33
CA ARG A 673 5.72 34.44 -17.52
C ARG A 673 6.63 33.22 -17.62
N LEU A 674 6.80 32.72 -18.84
CA LEU A 674 7.70 31.61 -19.13
C LEU A 674 9.16 32.05 -19.10
N LYS A 675 10.04 31.18 -18.62
CA LYS A 675 11.49 31.37 -18.69
C LYS A 675 11.99 31.02 -20.10
N PRO A 676 12.99 31.73 -20.64
CA PRO A 676 13.48 31.56 -22.01
C PRO A 676 14.42 30.34 -22.16
N TYR A 677 14.00 29.17 -21.65
CA TYR A 677 14.73 27.92 -21.82
C TYR A 677 14.39 27.24 -23.14
N GLU A 678 15.32 26.49 -23.72
CA GLU A 678 15.11 25.85 -25.02
C GLU A 678 13.98 24.80 -24.99
N HIS A 679 13.90 23.97 -23.94
CA HIS A 679 12.85 22.96 -23.79
C HIS A 679 11.45 23.57 -23.72
N VAL A 680 11.31 24.79 -23.18
CA VAL A 680 10.04 25.54 -23.12
C VAL A 680 9.55 25.89 -24.53
N SER A 681 10.45 26.31 -25.42
CA SER A 681 10.14 26.51 -26.84
C SER A 681 9.84 25.21 -27.57
N GLN A 682 10.51 24.11 -27.20
CA GLN A 682 10.23 22.80 -27.80
C GLN A 682 8.86 22.23 -27.41
N ILE A 683 8.32 22.53 -26.22
CA ILE A 683 6.94 22.18 -25.84
C ILE A 683 5.93 22.91 -26.75
N ALA A 684 6.17 24.18 -27.08
CA ALA A 684 5.35 24.92 -28.04
C ALA A 684 5.42 24.33 -29.45
N ASP A 685 6.61 23.92 -29.90
CA ASP A 685 6.78 23.19 -31.16
C ASP A 685 6.04 21.85 -31.15
N MET A 686 6.09 21.09 -30.04
CA MET A 686 5.36 19.83 -29.89
C MET A 686 3.85 20.02 -30.06
N ALA A 687 3.27 21.02 -29.40
CA ALA A 687 1.84 21.32 -29.52
C ALA A 687 1.44 21.61 -30.97
N ILE A 688 2.18 22.50 -31.65
CA ILE A 688 1.94 22.89 -33.05
C ILE A 688 2.11 21.69 -34.00
N LEU A 689 3.22 20.96 -33.89
CA LEU A 689 3.52 19.80 -34.74
C LEU A 689 2.52 18.67 -34.53
N SER A 690 2.04 18.45 -33.29
CA SER A 690 1.03 17.42 -33.02
C SER A 690 -0.25 17.65 -33.84
N PHE A 691 -0.72 18.89 -33.95
CA PHE A 691 -1.91 19.25 -34.73
C PHE A 691 -1.68 19.08 -36.24
N VAL A 692 -0.50 19.46 -36.74
CA VAL A 692 -0.11 19.18 -38.13
C VAL A 692 -0.09 17.67 -38.41
N THR A 693 0.49 16.89 -37.51
CA THR A 693 0.52 15.42 -37.62
C THR A 693 -0.88 14.82 -37.55
N ILE A 694 -1.78 15.30 -36.67
CA ILE A 694 -3.19 14.88 -36.63
C ILE A 694 -3.88 15.14 -37.97
N ILE A 695 -3.74 16.34 -38.55
CA ILE A 695 -4.33 16.68 -39.86
C ILE A 695 -3.86 15.68 -40.93
N THR A 696 -2.57 15.37 -40.98
CA THR A 696 -2.04 14.37 -41.93
C THR A 696 -2.54 12.95 -41.64
N ASN A 697 -2.62 12.54 -40.37
CA ASN A 697 -3.01 11.18 -39.98
C ASN A 697 -4.52 10.94 -40.17
N VAL A 698 -5.37 11.92 -39.87
CA VAL A 698 -6.82 11.86 -40.16
C VAL A 698 -7.06 11.74 -41.66
N THR A 699 -6.32 12.50 -42.48
CA THR A 699 -6.40 12.44 -43.95
C THR A 699 -5.96 11.08 -44.51
N LEU A 700 -4.91 10.48 -43.94
CA LEU A 700 -4.32 9.21 -44.42
C LEU A 700 -4.92 7.96 -43.77
N SER A 701 -5.78 8.09 -42.75
CA SER A 701 -6.27 6.95 -41.97
C SER A 701 -7.19 6.03 -42.78
N GLN A 702 -6.74 4.79 -42.98
CA GLN A 702 -7.55 3.73 -43.61
C GLN A 702 -8.84 3.44 -42.83
N LYS A 703 -8.85 3.62 -41.49
CA LYS A 703 -10.09 3.47 -40.69
C LYS A 703 -11.14 4.50 -41.11
N LEU A 704 -10.72 5.73 -41.39
CA LEU A 704 -11.63 6.83 -41.73
C LEU A 704 -12.04 6.84 -43.22
N GLN A 705 -11.31 6.15 -44.11
CA GLN A 705 -11.67 6.02 -45.52
C GLN A 705 -13.06 5.40 -45.75
N LYS A 706 -13.54 4.52 -44.84
CA LYS A 706 -14.89 3.94 -44.92
C LYS A 706 -16.00 5.00 -44.89
N TYR A 707 -15.82 6.08 -44.13
CA TYR A 707 -16.79 7.19 -44.04
C TYR A 707 -16.82 8.03 -45.32
N LYS A 708 -15.67 8.17 -46.02
CA LYS A 708 -15.60 8.81 -47.35
C LYS A 708 -16.33 8.01 -48.44
N GLN A 709 -16.47 6.69 -48.26
CA GLN A 709 -17.19 5.80 -49.19
C GLN A 709 -18.64 5.54 -48.76
N HIS A 710 -19.08 6.07 -47.62
CA HIS A 710 -20.40 5.77 -47.06
C HIS A 710 -21.52 6.47 -47.85
N GLU A 711 -22.44 5.68 -48.41
CA GLU A 711 -23.52 6.18 -49.29
C GLU A 711 -24.38 7.23 -48.59
N GLY A 712 -24.84 6.96 -47.37
CA GLY A 712 -25.68 7.91 -46.61
C GLY A 712 -24.98 9.25 -46.32
N LEU A 713 -23.64 9.24 -46.15
CA LEU A 713 -22.89 10.48 -45.91
C LEU A 713 -22.67 11.25 -47.21
N ASN A 714 -22.37 10.56 -48.31
CA ASN A 714 -22.23 11.19 -49.62
C ASN A 714 -23.56 11.72 -50.20
N ASN A 715 -24.69 11.08 -49.86
CA ASN A 715 -26.02 11.56 -50.23
C ASN A 715 -26.40 12.86 -49.51
N ARG A 716 -25.94 13.06 -48.27
CA ARG A 716 -26.18 14.30 -47.49
C ARG A 716 -25.12 15.37 -47.76
N ILE A 717 -23.85 14.97 -47.90
CA ILE A 717 -22.70 15.85 -48.13
C ILE A 717 -21.88 15.28 -49.31
N PRO A 718 -22.04 15.83 -50.53
CA PRO A 718 -21.30 15.35 -51.69
C PRO A 718 -19.78 15.37 -51.48
N ASN A 719 -19.11 14.25 -51.79
CA ASN A 719 -17.67 14.05 -51.56
C ASN A 719 -17.24 14.21 -50.08
N TYR A 720 -18.03 13.64 -49.15
CA TYR A 720 -17.74 13.72 -47.73
C TYR A 720 -16.33 13.22 -47.40
N SER A 721 -15.65 13.93 -46.51
CA SER A 721 -14.35 13.55 -45.98
C SER A 721 -14.20 14.10 -44.58
N VAL A 722 -13.65 13.27 -43.68
CA VAL A 722 -13.42 13.68 -42.29
C VAL A 722 -12.41 14.82 -42.27
N LYS A 723 -12.86 15.99 -41.83
CA LYS A 723 -12.05 17.19 -41.65
C LYS A 723 -12.25 17.69 -40.22
N MET A 724 -11.25 18.38 -39.70
CA MET A 724 -11.33 18.99 -38.38
C MET A 724 -10.80 20.43 -38.44
N GLY A 725 -11.35 21.30 -37.59
CA GLY A 725 -10.77 22.60 -37.27
C GLY A 725 -9.89 22.48 -36.03
N PHE A 726 -8.89 23.35 -35.91
CA PHE A 726 -7.91 23.33 -34.84
C PHE A 726 -7.55 24.76 -34.38
N GLY A 727 -7.62 25.03 -33.07
CA GLY A 727 -7.23 26.30 -32.46
C GLY A 727 -6.24 26.08 -31.32
N LEU A 728 -5.13 26.82 -31.32
CA LEU A 728 -4.09 26.76 -30.28
C LEU A 728 -3.83 28.14 -29.67
N HIS A 729 -3.80 28.19 -28.34
CA HIS A 729 -3.42 29.37 -27.58
C HIS A 729 -2.59 29.01 -26.34
N ILE A 730 -1.81 29.93 -25.80
CA ILE A 730 -0.98 29.75 -24.60
C ILE A 730 -1.37 30.75 -23.54
N GLY A 731 -1.40 30.32 -22.27
CA GLY A 731 -1.62 31.23 -21.16
C GLY A 731 -1.84 30.52 -19.83
N TRP A 732 -2.15 31.30 -18.80
CA TRP A 732 -2.49 30.75 -17.49
C TRP A 732 -3.89 30.13 -17.47
N ALA A 733 -4.13 29.14 -16.61
CA ALA A 733 -5.47 28.71 -16.20
C ALA A 733 -5.50 28.25 -14.73
N ILE A 734 -6.69 28.18 -14.14
CA ILE A 734 -6.90 27.47 -12.88
C ILE A 734 -7.23 26.01 -13.20
N GLU A 735 -6.35 25.11 -12.79
CA GLU A 735 -6.51 23.66 -12.83
C GLU A 735 -7.17 23.19 -11.53
N GLY A 736 -8.31 22.50 -11.59
CA GLY A 736 -8.96 22.00 -10.39
C GLY A 736 -10.28 21.27 -10.63
N ALA A 737 -10.93 20.91 -9.53
CA ALA A 737 -12.26 20.32 -9.53
C ALA A 737 -13.33 21.40 -9.78
N ILE A 738 -14.28 21.12 -10.67
CA ILE A 738 -15.52 21.89 -10.80
C ILE A 738 -16.73 20.97 -10.66
N GLY A 739 -17.72 21.39 -9.88
CA GLY A 739 -18.98 20.65 -9.75
C GLY A 739 -19.62 20.79 -8.38
N SER A 740 -20.05 19.65 -7.85
CA SER A 740 -20.75 19.50 -6.57
C SER A 740 -20.43 18.12 -5.99
N GLU A 741 -20.90 17.84 -4.76
CA GLU A 741 -20.78 16.51 -4.13
C GLU A 741 -21.35 15.36 -4.99
N TYR A 742 -22.29 15.64 -5.91
CA TYR A 742 -22.92 14.64 -6.78
C TYR A 742 -22.17 14.36 -8.09
N LYS A 743 -21.41 15.34 -8.60
CA LYS A 743 -20.68 15.23 -9.87
C LYS A 743 -19.55 16.24 -9.92
N ILE A 744 -18.38 15.78 -10.34
CA ILE A 744 -17.15 16.55 -10.38
C ILE A 744 -16.42 16.24 -11.68
N ASP A 745 -16.08 17.29 -12.42
CA ASP A 745 -15.19 17.22 -13.59
C ASP A 745 -13.85 17.87 -13.19
N ALA A 746 -12.72 17.29 -13.63
CA ALA A 746 -11.44 18.01 -13.61
C ALA A 746 -11.41 19.00 -14.78
N SER A 747 -11.03 20.26 -14.54
CA SER A 747 -11.14 21.30 -15.56
C SER A 747 -10.05 22.36 -15.49
N TYR A 748 -9.90 23.09 -16.60
CA TYR A 748 -9.07 24.27 -16.72
C TYR A 748 -9.98 25.49 -16.96
N LEU A 749 -10.01 26.43 -16.02
CA LEU A 749 -10.82 27.65 -16.12
C LEU A 749 -9.93 28.85 -16.42
N SER A 750 -10.16 29.49 -17.57
CA SER A 750 -9.43 30.70 -18.01
C SER A 750 -10.05 31.38 -19.23
N PRO A 751 -9.92 32.70 -19.38
CA PRO A 751 -10.07 33.38 -20.68
C PRO A 751 -9.20 32.77 -21.78
N ASN A 752 -8.02 32.24 -21.44
CA ASN A 752 -7.06 31.65 -22.39
C ASN A 752 -7.57 30.31 -22.97
N VAL A 753 -8.27 29.51 -22.16
CA VAL A 753 -8.95 28.28 -22.62
C VAL A 753 -10.06 28.64 -23.61
N ASN A 754 -10.85 29.66 -23.29
CA ASN A 754 -11.89 30.18 -24.19
C ASN A 754 -11.30 30.74 -25.49
N MET A 755 -10.11 31.34 -25.46
CA MET A 755 -9.42 31.84 -26.64
C MET A 755 -9.06 30.71 -27.63
N ALA A 756 -8.56 29.57 -27.14
CA ALA A 756 -8.29 28.42 -27.99
C ALA A 756 -9.57 27.89 -28.69
N SER A 757 -10.71 27.83 -27.98
CA SER A 757 -12.01 27.47 -28.59
C SER A 757 -12.51 28.50 -29.61
N ARG A 758 -12.24 29.79 -29.40
CA ARG A 758 -12.57 30.86 -30.37
C ARG A 758 -11.69 30.77 -31.62
N LEU A 759 -10.39 30.51 -31.47
CA LEU A 759 -9.48 30.29 -32.57
C LEU A 759 -9.84 29.04 -33.39
N GLU A 760 -10.28 27.96 -32.74
CA GLU A 760 -10.84 26.81 -33.45
C GLU A 760 -12.04 27.28 -34.30
N ALA A 761 -13.08 27.87 -33.71
CA ALA A 761 -14.27 28.26 -34.45
C ALA A 761 -13.94 29.20 -35.64
N ALA A 762 -13.04 30.16 -35.41
CA ALA A 762 -12.59 31.12 -36.42
C ALA A 762 -11.90 30.48 -37.64
N THR A 763 -11.33 29.27 -37.54
CA THR A 763 -10.79 28.56 -38.72
C THR A 763 -11.84 28.41 -39.84
N LYS A 764 -13.15 28.32 -39.50
CA LYS A 764 -14.27 28.33 -40.46
C LYS A 764 -14.30 29.63 -41.27
N GLN A 765 -14.13 30.78 -40.62
CA GLN A 765 -14.16 32.11 -41.24
C GLN A 765 -12.91 32.40 -42.10
N PHE A 766 -11.75 31.92 -41.65
CA PHE A 766 -10.47 32.04 -42.34
C PHE A 766 -10.25 30.98 -43.43
N GLY A 767 -11.10 29.95 -43.52
CA GLY A 767 -10.92 28.82 -44.43
C GLY A 767 -9.62 28.05 -44.21
N SER A 768 -9.03 28.14 -43.01
CA SER A 768 -7.84 27.40 -42.61
C SER A 768 -8.22 26.09 -41.90
N MET A 769 -7.26 25.18 -41.74
CA MET A 769 -7.44 24.01 -40.88
C MET A 769 -7.03 24.28 -39.43
N ILE A 770 -6.02 25.14 -39.23
CA ILE A 770 -5.40 25.41 -37.94
C ILE A 770 -5.18 26.91 -37.75
N LEU A 771 -5.49 27.43 -36.56
CA LEU A 771 -5.13 28.78 -36.13
C LEU A 771 -4.34 28.76 -34.83
N ILE A 772 -3.32 29.61 -34.77
CA ILE A 772 -2.34 29.72 -33.68
C ILE A 772 -2.27 31.19 -33.27
N SER A 773 -2.42 31.48 -31.98
CA SER A 773 -2.21 32.84 -31.45
C SER A 773 -0.74 33.28 -31.51
N GLY A 774 -0.49 34.57 -31.71
CA GLY A 774 0.85 35.17 -31.69
C GLY A 774 1.65 34.84 -30.44
N GLN A 775 1.03 34.86 -29.25
CA GLN A 775 1.68 34.52 -27.98
C GLN A 775 2.30 33.11 -28.00
N LEU A 776 1.64 32.12 -28.62
CA LEU A 776 2.18 30.76 -28.77
C LEU A 776 3.29 30.70 -29.82
N ARG A 777 3.10 31.43 -30.94
CA ARG A 777 4.12 31.54 -31.99
C ARG A 777 5.42 32.13 -31.44
N ASP A 778 5.35 33.13 -30.57
CA ASP A 778 6.52 33.81 -30.03
C ASP A 778 7.34 32.95 -29.07
N VAL A 779 6.69 32.02 -28.36
CA VAL A 779 7.34 31.00 -27.50
C VAL A 779 7.97 29.87 -28.31
N ALA A 780 7.38 29.48 -29.45
CA ALA A 780 7.89 28.40 -30.32
C ALA A 780 9.31 28.68 -30.87
N THR A 781 10.04 27.64 -31.31
CA THR A 781 11.43 27.86 -31.79
C THR A 781 11.47 28.66 -33.09
N LYS A 782 12.63 29.28 -33.38
CA LYS A 782 12.82 30.09 -34.61
C LYS A 782 12.62 29.30 -35.92
N ILE A 783 12.72 27.97 -35.89
CA ILE A 783 12.44 27.10 -37.04
C ILE A 783 10.92 26.97 -37.24
N THR A 784 10.16 26.75 -36.16
CA THR A 784 8.69 26.73 -36.22
C THR A 784 8.12 28.11 -36.55
N GLN A 785 8.61 29.18 -35.93
CA GLN A 785 8.19 30.57 -36.21
C GLN A 785 8.26 30.93 -37.71
N LYS A 786 9.26 30.40 -38.44
CA LYS A 786 9.42 30.61 -39.89
C LYS A 786 8.48 29.79 -40.76
N ASN A 787 7.86 28.74 -40.20
CA ASN A 787 6.91 27.87 -40.91
C ASN A 787 5.45 28.30 -40.75
N LEU A 788 5.17 29.23 -39.83
CA LEU A 788 3.85 29.81 -39.60
C LEU A 788 3.63 31.06 -40.47
N ARG A 789 2.52 31.10 -41.21
CA ARG A 789 2.11 32.30 -41.97
C ARG A 789 1.26 33.21 -41.08
N HIS A 790 1.64 34.48 -40.98
CA HIS A 790 0.81 35.52 -40.35
C HIS A 790 -0.38 35.80 -41.27
N ILE A 791 -1.61 35.69 -40.78
CA ILE A 791 -2.82 35.83 -41.62
C ILE A 791 -3.73 36.99 -41.28
N ASP A 792 -3.76 37.46 -40.02
CA ASP A 792 -4.60 38.57 -39.61
C ASP A 792 -4.16 39.12 -38.25
N ARG A 793 -4.55 40.35 -37.94
CA ARG A 793 -4.44 40.95 -36.61
C ARG A 793 -5.83 41.36 -36.16
N VAL A 794 -6.32 40.74 -35.08
CA VAL A 794 -7.71 40.93 -34.65
C VAL A 794 -7.84 41.23 -33.16
N THR A 795 -8.78 42.09 -32.79
CA THR A 795 -9.33 42.13 -31.42
C THR A 795 -10.43 41.08 -31.29
N VAL A 796 -10.62 40.56 -30.09
CA VAL A 796 -11.56 39.46 -29.82
C VAL A 796 -12.60 39.98 -28.84
N LYS A 797 -13.89 39.81 -29.11
CA LYS A 797 -14.99 40.37 -28.28
C LYS A 797 -14.75 40.18 -26.77
N GLY A 798 -14.54 41.28 -26.06
CA GLY A 798 -14.16 41.32 -24.63
C GLY A 798 -12.67 41.59 -24.33
N SER A 799 -11.80 41.67 -25.34
CA SER A 799 -10.40 42.09 -25.25
C SER A 799 -10.15 43.28 -26.18
N ILE A 800 -9.55 44.34 -25.63
CA ILE A 800 -9.18 45.56 -26.39
C ILE A 800 -7.80 45.38 -27.05
N GLU A 801 -6.97 44.48 -26.54
CA GLU A 801 -5.65 44.20 -27.10
C GLU A 801 -5.76 43.40 -28.41
N PRO A 802 -5.15 43.87 -29.51
CA PRO A 802 -5.11 43.15 -30.77
C PRO A 802 -4.14 41.97 -30.69
N MET A 803 -4.56 40.83 -31.22
CA MET A 803 -3.79 39.59 -31.25
C MET A 803 -3.48 39.21 -32.70
N ASP A 804 -2.21 38.89 -32.96
CA ASP A 804 -1.77 38.32 -34.24
C ASP A 804 -2.22 36.86 -34.36
N ILE A 805 -2.76 36.49 -35.53
CA ILE A 805 -3.22 35.13 -35.84
C ILE A 805 -2.33 34.52 -36.92
N TYR A 806 -1.87 33.30 -36.66
CA TYR A 806 -1.02 32.52 -37.55
C TYR A 806 -1.71 31.22 -37.99
N THR A 807 -1.32 30.71 -39.16
CA THR A 807 -1.75 29.40 -39.69
C THR A 807 -0.55 28.54 -40.07
N VAL A 808 -0.78 27.23 -40.23
CA VAL A 808 0.12 26.33 -40.96
C VAL A 808 -0.52 26.04 -42.31
N ASP A 809 0.13 26.45 -43.39
CA ASP A 809 -0.32 26.17 -44.75
C ASP A 809 -0.12 24.70 -45.11
N LEU A 810 -1.22 24.00 -45.39
CA LEU A 810 -1.26 22.55 -45.65
C LEU A 810 -2.25 22.25 -46.79
N ASN A 811 -1.78 21.54 -47.81
CA ASN A 811 -2.61 20.96 -48.86
C ASN A 811 -2.79 19.45 -48.57
N VAL A 812 -3.96 19.06 -48.07
CA VAL A 812 -4.28 17.65 -47.77
C VAL A 812 -4.51 16.81 -49.03
N ASP A 813 -4.98 17.41 -50.12
CA ASP A 813 -5.24 16.71 -51.39
C ASP A 813 -3.94 16.23 -52.07
N SER A 814 -2.80 16.88 -51.80
CA SER A 814 -1.50 16.44 -52.30
C SER A 814 -1.05 15.11 -51.67
N LEU A 815 -1.45 14.84 -50.43
CA LEU A 815 -1.13 13.60 -49.71
C LEU A 815 -1.81 12.39 -50.36
N LEU A 816 -3.10 12.52 -50.67
CA LEU A 816 -3.93 11.46 -51.26
C LEU A 816 -3.43 11.02 -52.66
N ARG A 817 -2.79 11.91 -53.43
CA ARG A 817 -2.27 11.60 -54.77
C ARG A 817 -1.08 10.63 -54.77
N LYS A 818 -0.43 10.41 -53.62
CA LYS A 818 0.79 9.60 -53.49
C LYS A 818 0.53 8.09 -53.59
N ASP A 819 -0.65 7.62 -53.14
CA ASP A 819 -0.97 6.19 -53.03
C ASP A 819 -1.05 5.44 -54.38
N HIS A 820 -1.20 6.16 -55.51
CA HIS A 820 -1.25 5.53 -56.82
C HIS A 820 0.12 5.13 -57.41
N ARG A 821 1.26 5.43 -56.73
CA ARG A 821 2.60 5.10 -57.24
C ARG A 821 3.46 4.27 -56.27
N LYS A 822 3.17 2.95 -56.29
CA LYS A 822 4.06 1.76 -56.08
C LYS A 822 3.76 0.85 -54.87
N LYS A 823 3.68 -0.45 -55.22
CA LYS A 823 3.83 -1.69 -54.41
C LYS A 823 2.65 -2.16 -53.52
N THR A 824 1.84 -3.04 -54.13
CA THR A 824 1.43 -4.35 -53.57
C THR A 824 0.99 -4.40 -52.10
N ILE A 825 0.09 -3.50 -51.70
CA ILE A 825 -0.52 -3.49 -50.35
C ILE A 825 -1.33 -4.78 -50.05
N VAL A 826 -1.78 -5.47 -51.10
CA VAL A 826 -2.49 -6.76 -51.01
C VAL A 826 -1.71 -7.81 -50.22
N ASP A 827 -0.38 -7.87 -50.32
CA ASP A 827 0.41 -8.89 -49.62
C ASP A 827 0.68 -8.58 -48.13
N PHE A 828 0.78 -7.29 -47.75
CA PHE A 828 1.01 -6.93 -46.35
C PHE A 828 -0.26 -7.08 -45.53
N HIS A 829 -1.39 -6.57 -46.03
CA HIS A 829 -2.68 -6.69 -45.33
C HIS A 829 -3.23 -8.12 -45.34
N ARG A 830 -2.91 -8.92 -46.37
CA ARG A 830 -3.17 -10.37 -46.34
C ARG A 830 -2.32 -11.05 -45.27
N LYS A 831 -1.04 -10.70 -45.10
CA LYS A 831 -0.19 -11.23 -44.01
C LYS A 831 -0.60 -10.77 -42.61
N GLU A 832 -1.06 -9.54 -42.44
CA GLU A 832 -1.61 -9.04 -41.16
C GLU A 832 -2.95 -9.72 -40.82
N LYS A 833 -3.92 -9.76 -41.75
CA LYS A 833 -5.18 -10.50 -41.53
C LYS A 833 -4.96 -11.99 -41.31
N ILE A 834 -4.04 -12.62 -42.04
CA ILE A 834 -3.69 -14.04 -41.82
C ILE A 834 -3.03 -14.21 -40.45
N LYS A 835 -2.06 -13.39 -40.05
CA LYS A 835 -1.50 -13.46 -38.69
C LYS A 835 -2.58 -13.30 -37.62
N GLN A 836 -3.43 -12.28 -37.72
CA GLN A 836 -4.51 -12.03 -36.76
C GLN A 836 -5.53 -13.18 -36.73
N ALA A 837 -5.86 -13.80 -37.88
CA ALA A 837 -6.77 -14.95 -37.94
C ALA A 837 -6.19 -16.26 -37.37
N TYR A 838 -4.87 -16.37 -37.20
CA TYR A 838 -4.20 -17.54 -36.63
C TYR A 838 -3.85 -17.38 -35.14
N PHE A 839 -3.87 -16.15 -34.60
CA PHE A 839 -3.68 -15.89 -33.18
C PHE A 839 -5.01 -15.92 -32.41
N SER A 840 -5.01 -16.59 -31.26
CA SER A 840 -6.14 -16.57 -30.33
C SER A 840 -6.43 -15.15 -29.82
N GLU A 841 -7.66 -14.88 -29.37
CA GLU A 841 -8.03 -13.57 -28.82
C GLU A 841 -7.10 -13.12 -27.67
N SER A 842 -6.64 -14.08 -26.86
CA SER A 842 -5.66 -13.87 -25.78
C SER A 842 -4.32 -13.34 -26.31
N GLU A 843 -3.79 -13.94 -27.38
CA GLU A 843 -2.54 -13.51 -28.01
C GLU A 843 -2.69 -12.16 -28.70
N GLN A 844 -3.83 -11.89 -29.35
CA GLN A 844 -4.12 -10.57 -29.92
C GLN A 844 -4.15 -9.49 -28.83
N GLN A 845 -4.74 -9.77 -27.66
CA GLN A 845 -4.73 -8.85 -26.52
C GLN A 845 -3.32 -8.64 -25.96
N LYS A 846 -2.52 -9.71 -25.78
CA LYS A 846 -1.11 -9.62 -25.38
C LYS A 846 -0.30 -8.75 -26.35
N GLN A 847 -0.49 -8.93 -27.67
CA GLN A 847 0.21 -8.17 -28.69
C GLN A 847 -0.20 -6.68 -28.72
N LYS A 848 -1.50 -6.38 -28.52
CA LYS A 848 -2.00 -4.99 -28.35
C LYS A 848 -1.39 -4.33 -27.10
N LYS A 849 -1.36 -5.01 -25.95
CA LYS A 849 -0.69 -4.51 -24.73
C LYS A 849 0.79 -4.23 -24.97
N LYS A 850 1.52 -5.17 -25.59
CA LYS A 850 2.94 -5.00 -25.96
C LYS A 850 3.19 -3.78 -26.86
N GLN A 851 2.33 -3.54 -27.85
CA GLN A 851 2.44 -2.34 -28.70
C GLN A 851 2.14 -1.04 -27.94
N LYS A 852 1.17 -1.04 -27.02
CA LYS A 852 0.84 0.11 -26.15
C LYS A 852 2.05 0.51 -25.29
N VAL A 853 2.64 -0.45 -24.58
CA VAL A 853 3.83 -0.23 -23.73
C VAL A 853 5.01 0.27 -24.56
N LEU A 854 5.28 -0.33 -25.72
CA LEU A 854 6.39 0.09 -26.60
C LEU A 854 6.21 1.52 -27.16
N LYS A 855 4.97 1.91 -27.51
CA LYS A 855 4.68 3.31 -27.91
C LYS A 855 4.96 4.28 -26.76
N ARG A 856 4.56 3.93 -25.54
CA ARG A 856 4.79 4.73 -24.33
C ARG A 856 6.29 4.90 -24.03
N MET A 857 7.07 3.81 -24.05
CA MET A 857 8.53 3.88 -23.87
C MET A 857 9.21 4.78 -24.92
N LYS A 858 8.71 4.80 -26.16
CA LYS A 858 9.20 5.73 -27.20
C LYS A 858 8.82 7.18 -26.92
N ARG A 859 7.60 7.45 -26.46
CA ARG A 859 7.16 8.78 -25.97
C ARG A 859 8.05 9.26 -24.83
N ASP A 860 8.25 8.44 -23.81
CA ASP A 860 9.00 8.80 -22.61
C ASP A 860 10.47 9.11 -22.95
N LYS A 861 11.09 8.30 -23.83
CA LYS A 861 12.43 8.56 -24.38
C LYS A 861 12.49 9.84 -25.23
N LEU A 862 11.47 10.15 -26.02
CA LEU A 862 11.39 11.40 -26.79
C LEU A 862 11.25 12.61 -25.86
N LYS A 863 10.39 12.53 -24.83
CA LYS A 863 10.21 13.57 -23.82
C LYS A 863 11.52 13.86 -23.09
N GLN A 864 12.22 12.83 -22.61
CA GLN A 864 13.54 12.97 -21.99
C GLN A 864 14.58 13.57 -22.95
N ALA A 865 14.62 13.15 -24.20
CA ALA A 865 15.55 13.69 -25.19
C ALA A 865 15.30 15.17 -25.51
N VAL A 866 14.05 15.62 -25.48
CA VAL A 866 13.68 17.02 -25.69
C VAL A 866 13.92 17.88 -24.45
N LEU A 867 13.65 17.36 -23.24
CA LEU A 867 13.99 18.04 -21.98
C LEU A 867 15.50 18.21 -21.79
N LYS A 868 16.32 17.26 -22.26
CA LYS A 868 17.80 17.36 -22.27
C LYS A 868 18.36 18.08 -23.52
N SER A 869 17.53 18.74 -24.35
CA SER A 869 17.94 19.37 -25.62
C SER A 869 18.72 18.48 -26.62
N HIS A 870 18.71 17.15 -26.45
CA HIS A 870 19.42 16.22 -27.34
C HIS A 870 18.77 16.09 -28.73
N VAL A 871 17.49 16.44 -28.85
CA VAL A 871 16.72 16.38 -30.10
C VAL A 871 15.93 17.68 -30.23
N LEU A 872 16.10 18.36 -31.37
CA LEU A 872 15.27 19.50 -31.77
C LEU A 872 14.01 19.00 -32.50
N ILE A 873 12.86 19.04 -31.82
CA ILE A 873 11.59 18.58 -32.40
C ILE A 873 11.19 19.38 -33.66
N SER A 874 11.66 20.62 -33.77
CA SER A 874 11.46 21.48 -34.95
C SER A 874 12.10 20.94 -36.24
N GLU A 875 13.04 20.00 -36.16
CA GLU A 875 13.57 19.32 -37.35
C GLU A 875 12.50 18.49 -38.07
N THR A 876 11.39 18.13 -37.39
CA THR A 876 10.26 17.38 -37.95
C THR A 876 9.66 18.08 -39.18
N TRP A 877 9.66 19.42 -39.21
CA TRP A 877 9.27 20.22 -40.39
C TRP A 877 10.04 19.85 -41.67
N THR A 878 11.27 19.33 -41.54
CA THR A 878 12.12 18.92 -42.66
C THR A 878 12.35 17.41 -42.73
N LYS A 879 12.22 16.67 -41.63
CA LYS A 879 12.40 15.21 -41.60
C LYS A 879 11.13 14.47 -42.02
N ASP A 880 9.94 14.96 -41.69
CA ASP A 880 8.69 14.28 -42.00
C ASP A 880 8.31 14.38 -43.50
N PRO A 881 8.11 13.25 -44.19
CA PRO A 881 7.78 13.24 -45.62
C PRO A 881 6.35 13.69 -45.94
N ASN A 882 5.41 13.55 -45.00
CA ASN A 882 4.01 13.96 -45.17
C ASN A 882 3.88 15.48 -44.99
N ILE A 883 4.56 16.06 -43.99
CA ILE A 883 4.62 17.52 -43.80
C ILE A 883 5.28 18.20 -45.03
N LYS A 884 6.36 17.62 -45.56
CA LYS A 884 6.98 18.10 -46.81
C LYS A 884 6.02 18.10 -48.01
N ILE A 885 5.23 17.04 -48.20
CA ILE A 885 4.34 16.89 -49.37
C ILE A 885 3.11 17.79 -49.26
N SER A 886 2.52 17.90 -48.06
CA SER A 886 1.40 18.83 -47.82
C SER A 886 1.80 20.30 -48.00
N ARG A 887 3.07 20.64 -47.77
CA ARG A 887 3.61 22.01 -47.93
C ARG A 887 4.19 22.31 -49.31
N ALA A 888 4.37 21.32 -50.19
CA ALA A 888 5.06 21.46 -51.48
C ALA A 888 4.42 22.47 -52.46
N LEU A 889 3.15 22.82 -52.26
CA LEU A 889 2.41 23.83 -53.01
C LEU A 889 2.91 25.26 -52.72
N PHE A 890 3.29 25.54 -51.47
CA PHE A 890 3.57 26.89 -50.97
C PHE A 890 5.07 27.22 -51.10
N ARG A 891 5.43 27.89 -52.21
CA ARG A 891 6.82 28.28 -52.51
C ARG A 891 7.25 29.53 -51.74
N LYS A 892 8.57 29.78 -51.67
CA LYS A 892 9.13 31.01 -51.07
C LYS A 892 8.56 32.29 -51.70
N GLU A 893 8.38 32.29 -53.02
CA GLU A 893 7.79 33.38 -53.81
C GLU A 893 6.38 33.76 -53.30
N PHE A 894 5.54 32.76 -53.04
CA PHE A 894 4.20 32.95 -52.48
C PHE A 894 4.25 33.63 -51.10
N TYR A 895 5.13 33.18 -50.19
CA TYR A 895 5.26 33.81 -48.88
C TYR A 895 5.81 35.24 -48.95
N GLN A 896 6.70 35.55 -49.90
CA GLN A 896 7.22 36.90 -50.11
C GLN A 896 6.10 37.85 -50.56
N LYS A 897 5.36 37.47 -51.61
CA LYS A 897 4.21 38.23 -52.12
C LYS A 897 3.07 38.34 -51.10
N TRP A 898 2.80 37.28 -50.34
CA TRP A 898 1.85 37.31 -49.24
C TRP A 898 2.22 38.37 -48.19
N ASN A 899 3.47 38.37 -47.72
CA ASN A 899 3.93 39.32 -46.72
C ASN A 899 3.87 40.76 -47.24
N GLU A 900 4.20 41.01 -48.51
CA GLU A 900 4.06 42.32 -49.16
C GLU A 900 2.61 42.82 -49.11
N GLY A 901 1.65 42.01 -49.59
CA GLY A 901 0.22 42.35 -49.56
C GLY A 901 -0.35 42.49 -48.15
N PHE A 902 0.10 41.65 -47.22
CA PHE A 902 -0.30 41.70 -45.81
C PHE A 902 0.25 42.95 -45.09
N HIS A 903 1.46 43.40 -45.40
CA HIS A 903 1.98 44.67 -44.90
C HIS A 903 1.16 45.86 -45.43
N CYS A 904 0.77 45.86 -46.72
CA CYS A 904 -0.14 46.86 -47.28
C CYS A 904 -1.52 46.85 -46.60
N TYR A 905 -2.06 45.66 -46.31
CA TYR A 905 -3.32 45.52 -45.55
C TYR A 905 -3.21 46.12 -44.14
N LEU A 906 -2.15 45.78 -43.38
CA LEU A 906 -1.92 46.35 -42.06
C LEU A 906 -1.73 47.87 -42.08
N SER A 907 -1.08 48.42 -43.11
CA SER A 907 -0.93 49.88 -43.28
C SER A 907 -2.18 50.60 -43.82
N GLY A 908 -3.24 49.88 -44.19
CA GLY A 908 -4.46 50.47 -44.76
C GLY A 908 -4.36 50.86 -46.24
N ASP A 909 -3.38 50.34 -46.98
CA ASP A 909 -3.25 50.54 -48.44
C ASP A 909 -4.09 49.48 -49.18
N TRP A 910 -5.41 49.68 -49.10
CA TRP A 910 -6.44 48.71 -49.50
C TRP A 910 -6.35 48.26 -50.95
N ASP A 911 -6.05 49.18 -51.88
CA ASP A 911 -6.07 48.88 -53.31
C ASP A 911 -4.80 48.15 -53.74
N LYS A 912 -3.62 48.50 -53.18
CA LYS A 912 -2.41 47.68 -53.37
C LYS A 912 -2.54 46.31 -52.72
N ALA A 913 -3.05 46.24 -51.49
CA ALA A 913 -3.28 44.98 -50.79
C ALA A 913 -4.21 44.05 -51.61
N LYS A 914 -5.31 44.57 -52.15
CA LYS A 914 -6.21 43.83 -53.04
C LYS A 914 -5.48 43.30 -54.27
N SER A 915 -4.74 44.16 -54.99
CA SER A 915 -4.01 43.76 -56.19
C SER A 915 -2.98 42.66 -55.91
N ILE A 916 -2.24 42.78 -54.80
CA ILE A 916 -1.23 41.78 -54.41
C ILE A 916 -1.91 40.48 -53.96
N PHE A 917 -3.03 40.52 -53.24
CA PHE A 917 -3.74 39.29 -52.88
C PHE A 917 -4.35 38.58 -54.11
N GLU A 918 -4.89 39.32 -55.07
CA GLU A 918 -5.34 38.76 -56.36
C GLU A 918 -4.13 38.16 -57.15
N GLU A 919 -2.93 38.75 -57.06
CA GLU A 919 -1.67 38.15 -57.56
C GLU A 919 -1.29 36.87 -56.78
N THR A 920 -1.37 36.85 -55.45
CA THR A 920 -1.01 35.66 -54.64
C THR A 920 -1.88 34.44 -54.94
N LEU A 921 -3.16 34.66 -55.29
CA LEU A 921 -4.07 33.59 -55.71
C LEU A 921 -3.66 32.97 -57.06
N ASN A 922 -3.06 33.73 -57.97
CA ASN A 922 -2.59 33.21 -59.26
C ASN A 922 -1.44 32.20 -59.13
N PHE A 923 -0.67 32.24 -58.04
CA PHE A 923 0.31 31.19 -57.74
C PHE A 923 -0.34 29.84 -57.36
N LEU A 924 -1.62 29.84 -56.97
CA LEU A 924 -2.36 28.69 -56.44
C LEU A 924 -3.64 28.37 -57.26
N PRO A 925 -3.58 28.24 -58.60
CA PRO A 925 -4.76 28.25 -59.47
C PRO A 925 -5.76 27.12 -59.23
N ASN A 926 -5.30 25.98 -58.67
CA ASN A 926 -6.13 24.81 -58.36
C ASN A 926 -6.36 24.61 -56.85
N TYR A 927 -6.01 25.59 -56.00
CA TYR A 927 -6.15 25.48 -54.55
C TYR A 927 -6.71 26.78 -53.98
N LYS A 928 -7.92 26.71 -53.40
CA LYS A 928 -8.59 27.87 -52.82
C LYS A 928 -7.97 28.22 -51.47
N ASP A 929 -6.99 29.11 -51.46
CA ASP A 929 -6.37 29.59 -50.22
C ASP A 929 -7.39 30.35 -49.36
N GLY A 930 -7.73 29.80 -48.19
CA GLY A 930 -8.70 30.39 -47.27
C GLY A 930 -8.32 31.82 -46.86
N PRO A 931 -7.14 32.04 -46.25
CA PRO A 931 -6.74 33.36 -45.77
C PRO A 931 -6.73 34.45 -46.84
N SER A 932 -6.19 34.18 -48.03
CA SER A 932 -6.21 35.15 -49.15
C SER A 932 -7.64 35.55 -49.54
N ASN A 933 -8.55 34.57 -49.66
CA ASN A 933 -9.95 34.84 -49.98
C ASN A 933 -10.68 35.57 -48.84
N THR A 934 -10.35 35.26 -47.58
CA THR A 934 -10.95 35.92 -46.41
C THR A 934 -10.53 37.40 -46.34
N LEU A 935 -9.25 37.73 -46.51
CA LEU A 935 -8.82 39.13 -46.54
C LEU A 935 -9.40 39.87 -47.76
N LEU A 936 -9.38 39.28 -48.96
CA LEU A 936 -10.01 39.88 -50.15
C LEU A 936 -11.50 40.13 -49.96
N ARG A 937 -12.20 39.28 -49.22
CA ARG A 937 -13.60 39.47 -48.84
C ARG A 937 -13.76 40.67 -47.90
N VAL A 938 -12.96 40.75 -46.83
CA VAL A 938 -12.96 41.89 -45.88
C VAL A 938 -12.71 43.22 -46.62
N ILE A 939 -11.74 43.25 -47.54
CA ILE A 939 -11.43 44.44 -48.35
C ILE A 939 -12.63 44.87 -49.23
N LYS A 940 -13.48 43.93 -49.64
CA LYS A 940 -14.67 44.16 -50.50
C LYS A 940 -15.95 44.49 -49.71
N GLU A 941 -16.17 43.84 -48.56
CA GLU A 941 -17.45 43.86 -47.83
C GLU A 941 -17.54 44.95 -46.73
N GLU A 942 -16.42 45.52 -46.28
CA GLU A 942 -16.38 46.41 -45.11
C GLU A 942 -15.95 47.87 -45.42
N PRO A 943 -16.81 48.71 -46.05
CA PRO A 943 -16.52 50.12 -46.29
C PRO A 943 -16.21 50.92 -45.02
N TYR A 944 -16.79 50.52 -43.89
CA TYR A 944 -16.60 51.20 -42.60
C TYR A 944 -15.17 50.99 -42.04
N LEU A 945 -14.62 49.78 -42.15
CA LEU A 945 -13.23 49.49 -41.75
C LEU A 945 -12.21 50.26 -42.58
N ARG A 946 -12.49 50.52 -43.87
CA ARG A 946 -11.59 51.35 -44.71
C ARG A 946 -11.40 52.76 -44.16
N ASN A 947 -12.45 53.34 -43.58
CA ASN A 947 -12.46 54.72 -43.08
C ASN A 947 -11.98 54.86 -41.62
N ASN A 948 -11.90 53.77 -40.86
CA ASN A 948 -11.56 53.77 -39.42
C ASN A 948 -10.53 52.67 -39.09
N TRP A 949 -9.57 52.44 -39.99
CA TRP A 949 -8.58 51.37 -39.88
C TRP A 949 -7.53 51.68 -38.79
N LYS A 950 -7.35 50.74 -37.85
CA LYS A 950 -6.38 50.85 -36.76
C LYS A 950 -5.22 49.86 -36.87
N GLY A 951 -5.05 49.23 -38.03
CA GLY A 951 -4.12 48.11 -38.22
C GLY A 951 -4.66 46.76 -37.73
N TYR A 952 -5.94 46.69 -37.33
CA TYR A 952 -6.60 45.47 -36.86
C TYR A 952 -8.13 45.58 -37.03
N ARG A 953 -8.82 44.43 -37.02
CA ARG A 953 -10.30 44.34 -37.04
C ARG A 953 -10.85 43.56 -35.84
N GLU A 954 -12.13 43.72 -35.52
CA GLU A 954 -12.77 42.82 -34.55
C GLU A 954 -13.11 41.48 -35.21
N LEU A 955 -12.82 40.38 -34.51
CA LEU A 955 -13.25 39.05 -34.90
C LEU A 955 -14.74 38.88 -34.57
N THR A 956 -15.60 39.10 -35.57
CA THR A 956 -17.03 38.78 -35.53
C THR A 956 -17.25 37.32 -35.10
N GLU A 957 -18.31 37.07 -34.31
CA GLU A 957 -18.46 35.88 -33.43
C GLU A 957 -18.42 34.49 -34.12
N LYS A 958 -18.36 33.45 -33.26
CA LYS A 958 -18.23 32.01 -33.57
C LYS A 958 -18.93 31.51 -34.83
#